data_AF-A0A238WQW5-F1
#
_entry.id   AF-A0A238WQW5-F1
#
_cell.length_a   1.000
_cell.length_b   1.000
_cell.length_c   1.000
_cell.angle_alpha   90.00
_cell.angle_beta   90.00
_cell.angle_gamma   90.00
#
_symmetry.space_group_name_H-M   'P 1'
#
loop_
_entity.id
_entity.type
_entity.pdbx_description
1 polymer ?
#
loop_
_entity_poly.entity_id
_entity_poly.type
_entity_poly.pdbx_seq_one_letter_code
_entity_poly.pdbx_strand_id
1 'polypeptide(L)'
;MSALRIYDTKGNEYAPSGGTERTNERIKELFYAGVRFSVESVGETRIIAFFRARETRDARSEQFYAEYTAGSVSNLLSEFESALRQRVESRWGYTIDERSKEMEVFRAVIRNEKTVPGSKQERRILREIIKSGPIANIGVRDANAAVGLMQEVLDTGSRFAITDSENTDALSDYDVAFVTGSRKEIEPLGETADRWEQTEESLRERFIKEEIDEIERAVQSLSRDYGLSSGEIRNRVTRRVPALKQPTVSGSSSSLGSSSSLKKKDGLLPSGKVGMYVAIVALALAVIIGGVYAAGMLGMGPLADGGGDTIEGTVFDDEGEAISDAEIQLLHQNNSIRNSTETDNDGEFAFVDLESGGEYRLSVTADDHNFAEKSVTAGETVELTPIGDDESVTGTVVDAVEGEAISEATVDLSDEEGEHLDNATTDEEGAFSFPIEDQDATYTLEASADGYDPGGVEEVTTDESETIELEESTTALEGTVRDSDDGEPIDGATITAEDDAGDTQTTETDANGNYELELERGQYEVTTDADGFMTDEESVVADEDVVEQDFELDAQASWRGTVVEEGDESQTLNGAEITLLVNGETVAEETSDGDGEFEFTNLDPVEHTVEVRERAGHEDKDTTIEFEPGQEREDNIELTPD
;
A
#
# COMPACT_ATOMS: atom_id res chain seq x y z
N MET A 1 -0.06 31.03 12.31
CA MET A 1 -0.46 31.39 10.92
C MET A 1 0.23 30.38 10.03
N SER A 2 -0.44 29.84 9.01
CA SER A 2 0.21 28.92 8.10
C SER A 2 1.24 29.63 7.22
N ALA A 3 2.36 28.99 6.95
CA ALA A 3 3.41 29.54 6.10
C ALA A 3 4.14 28.41 5.35
N LEU A 4 4.30 28.58 4.03
CA LEU A 4 5.06 27.69 3.16
C LEU A 4 6.31 28.38 2.62
N ARG A 5 7.46 27.73 2.83
CA ARG A 5 8.77 28.09 2.27
C ARG A 5 9.31 26.92 1.47
N ILE A 6 10.02 27.22 0.40
CA ILE A 6 10.63 26.21 -0.47
C ILE A 6 12.13 26.48 -0.48
N TYR A 7 12.93 25.42 -0.42
CA TYR A 7 14.38 25.48 -0.38
C TYR A 7 14.98 24.55 -1.41
N ASP A 8 16.17 24.89 -1.92
CA ASP A 8 17.00 23.97 -2.68
C ASP A 8 17.67 22.92 -1.77
N THR A 9 18.34 21.92 -2.36
CA THR A 9 19.04 20.86 -1.61
C THR A 9 20.25 21.34 -0.80
N LYS A 10 20.66 22.60 -0.99
CA LYS A 10 21.73 23.26 -0.21
C LYS A 10 21.15 24.09 0.94
N GLY A 11 19.83 24.11 1.10
CA GLY A 11 19.12 24.83 2.15
C GLY A 11 18.90 26.32 1.85
N ASN A 12 19.06 26.78 0.61
CA ASN A 12 18.77 28.17 0.26
C ASN A 12 17.29 28.34 -0.09
N GLU A 13 16.62 29.35 0.46
CA GLU A 13 15.21 29.67 0.15
C GLU A 13 15.08 29.98 -1.35
N TYR A 14 14.26 29.21 -2.06
CA TYR A 14 14.10 29.27 -3.51
C TYR A 14 12.91 30.14 -3.92
N ALA A 15 13.13 30.99 -4.92
CA ALA A 15 12.10 31.79 -5.59
C ALA A 15 12.53 32.08 -7.04
N PRO A 16 11.72 31.74 -8.06
CA PRO A 16 12.07 31.93 -9.47
C PRO A 16 12.39 33.38 -9.85
N SER A 17 11.71 34.34 -9.21
CA SER A 17 11.86 35.77 -9.49
C SER A 17 13.09 36.42 -8.85
N GLY A 18 13.92 35.65 -8.13
CA GLY A 18 15.07 36.15 -7.38
C GLY A 18 14.68 36.87 -6.09
N GLY A 19 15.11 36.31 -4.95
CA GLY A 19 14.73 36.76 -3.61
C GLY A 19 15.89 36.85 -2.62
N THR A 20 15.59 37.30 -1.39
CA THR A 20 16.59 37.38 -0.30
C THR A 20 17.04 35.97 0.09
N GLU A 21 18.33 35.67 -0.03
CA GLU A 21 18.95 34.39 0.33
C GLU A 21 18.83 34.16 1.85
N ARG A 22 17.72 33.56 2.31
CA ARG A 22 17.67 32.92 3.62
C ARG A 22 18.22 31.52 3.47
N THR A 23 19.10 31.13 4.38
CA THR A 23 19.65 29.78 4.42
C THR A 23 19.09 29.03 5.62
N ASN A 24 18.71 27.78 5.41
CA ASN A 24 18.28 26.83 6.41
C ASN A 24 19.20 25.61 6.37
N GLU A 25 20.23 25.60 7.22
CA GLU A 25 21.22 24.50 7.26
C GLU A 25 20.55 23.16 7.56
N ARG A 26 19.42 23.16 8.27
CA ARG A 26 18.64 21.95 8.56
C ARG A 26 18.17 21.25 7.30
N ILE A 27 17.67 21.99 6.31
CA ILE A 27 17.24 21.40 5.03
C ILE A 27 18.38 20.68 4.33
N LYS A 28 19.57 21.28 4.36
CA LYS A 28 20.77 20.67 3.79
C LYS A 28 21.16 19.38 4.52
N GLU A 29 21.09 19.38 5.85
CA GLU A 29 21.32 18.17 6.65
C GLU A 29 20.32 17.06 6.33
N LEU A 30 19.02 17.41 6.22
CA LEU A 30 17.95 16.47 5.86
C LEU A 30 18.14 15.86 4.46
N PHE A 31 18.60 16.66 3.50
CA PHE A 31 18.93 16.17 2.16
C PHE A 31 20.04 15.12 2.20
N TYR A 32 21.15 15.39 2.89
CA TYR A 32 22.24 14.42 3.02
C TYR A 32 21.85 13.18 3.84
N ALA A 33 20.83 13.31 4.69
CA ALA A 33 20.27 12.24 5.48
C ALA A 33 19.19 11.42 4.78
N GLY A 34 18.88 11.74 3.51
CA GLY A 34 17.86 11.01 2.74
C GLY A 34 16.43 11.22 3.23
N VAL A 35 16.17 12.25 4.06
CA VAL A 35 14.84 12.46 4.62
C VAL A 35 13.88 12.93 3.53
N ARG A 36 12.85 12.13 3.25
CA ARG A 36 11.83 12.42 2.24
C ARG A 36 10.60 13.11 2.83
N PHE A 37 10.28 12.84 4.09
CA PHE A 37 9.19 13.49 4.80
C PHE A 37 9.47 13.56 6.29
N SER A 38 9.04 14.61 6.97
CA SER A 38 9.08 14.67 8.43
C SER A 38 8.02 15.60 9.00
N VAL A 39 7.59 15.29 10.22
CA VAL A 39 6.71 16.17 11.00
C VAL A 39 7.34 16.43 12.36
N GLU A 40 7.36 17.71 12.73
CA GLU A 40 7.80 18.19 14.03
C GLU A 40 6.61 18.77 14.77
N SER A 41 6.27 18.25 15.95
CA SER A 41 5.09 18.70 16.72
C SER A 41 5.44 19.36 18.06
N VAL A 42 6.65 19.90 18.23
CA VAL A 42 7.07 20.61 19.45
C VAL A 42 6.73 22.11 19.34
N GLY A 43 5.51 22.48 19.75
CA GLY A 43 5.03 23.85 19.74
C GLY A 43 4.13 24.15 18.52
N GLU A 44 4.73 24.61 17.43
CA GLU A 44 4.05 24.75 16.14
C GLU A 44 4.34 23.52 15.27
N THR A 45 3.31 22.92 14.68
CA THR A 45 3.46 21.75 13.82
C THR A 45 4.11 22.16 12.51
N ARG A 46 5.24 21.53 12.17
CA ARG A 46 5.94 21.75 10.91
C ARG A 46 6.01 20.46 10.10
N ILE A 47 5.75 20.56 8.81
CA ILE A 47 6.06 19.55 7.81
C ILE A 47 7.30 19.98 7.06
N ILE A 48 8.21 19.04 6.84
CA ILE A 48 9.28 19.18 5.85
C ILE A 48 9.15 18.01 4.88
N ALA A 49 8.93 18.31 3.61
CA ALA A 49 8.75 17.29 2.57
C ALA A 49 9.69 17.54 1.39
N PHE A 50 10.34 16.48 0.94
CA PHE A 50 11.06 16.46 -0.32
C PHE A 50 10.04 16.42 -1.47
N PHE A 51 10.30 17.18 -2.53
CA PHE A 51 9.56 17.06 -3.78
C PHE A 51 10.44 17.37 -4.97
N ARG A 52 10.01 16.91 -6.15
CA ARG A 52 10.62 17.25 -7.42
C ARG A 52 9.68 18.11 -8.25
N ALA A 53 10.22 19.09 -8.94
CA ALA A 53 9.43 19.93 -9.84
C ALA A 53 10.26 20.33 -11.06
N ARG A 54 9.58 20.55 -12.19
CA ARG A 54 10.18 20.95 -13.46
C ARG A 54 9.50 22.22 -13.98
N GLU A 55 10.27 23.10 -14.61
CA GLU A 55 9.76 24.38 -15.14
C GLU A 55 8.87 24.17 -16.37
N THR A 56 9.16 23.16 -17.18
CA THR A 56 8.36 22.75 -18.35
C THR A 56 8.32 21.22 -18.42
N ARG A 57 7.42 20.65 -19.24
CA ARG A 57 7.30 19.19 -19.42
C ARG A 57 8.63 18.53 -19.82
N ASP A 58 9.42 19.20 -20.67
CA ASP A 58 10.72 18.74 -21.17
C ASP A 58 11.92 19.11 -20.28
N ALA A 59 11.72 19.97 -19.29
CA ALA A 59 12.79 20.36 -18.38
C ALA A 59 13.15 19.20 -17.43
N ARG A 60 14.42 19.14 -17.05
CA ARG A 60 14.87 18.21 -16.02
C ARG A 60 14.27 18.61 -14.67
N SER A 61 13.68 17.64 -13.98
CA SER A 61 13.14 17.85 -12.64
C SER A 61 14.25 18.18 -11.65
N GLU A 62 14.11 19.33 -11.00
CA GLU A 62 14.95 19.78 -9.91
C GLU A 62 14.42 19.22 -8.57
N GLN A 63 15.28 19.26 -7.54
CA GLN A 63 14.99 18.72 -6.22
C GLN A 63 14.82 19.87 -5.22
N PHE A 64 13.74 19.81 -4.45
CA PHE A 64 13.38 20.85 -3.49
C PHE A 64 12.91 20.26 -2.16
N TYR A 65 12.92 21.11 -1.13
CA TYR A 65 12.23 20.85 0.13
C TYR A 65 11.19 21.92 0.39
N ALA A 66 10.00 21.48 0.78
CA ALA A 66 8.93 22.34 1.25
C ALA A 66 8.88 22.30 2.78
N GLU A 67 9.03 23.46 3.42
CA GLU A 67 8.83 23.66 4.86
C GLU A 67 7.48 24.36 5.07
N TYR A 68 6.53 23.64 5.67
CA TYR A 68 5.19 24.14 5.96
C TYR A 68 4.96 24.20 7.46
N THR A 69 4.75 25.40 7.98
CA THR A 69 4.30 25.61 9.36
C THR A 69 2.78 25.67 9.36
N ALA A 70 2.12 24.81 10.11
CA ALA A 70 0.67 24.72 10.16
C ALA A 70 0.07 25.55 11.29
N GLY A 71 -1.12 26.11 11.06
CA GLY A 71 -1.91 26.81 12.09
C GLY A 71 -2.79 25.89 12.93
N SER A 72 -3.04 24.67 12.44
CA SER A 72 -3.89 23.64 13.02
C SER A 72 -3.36 22.27 12.61
N VAL A 73 -3.61 21.24 13.43
CA VAL A 73 -3.24 19.85 13.13
C VAL A 73 -4.37 19.12 12.38
N SER A 74 -5.61 19.61 12.50
CA SER A 74 -6.75 19.08 11.73
C SER A 74 -6.55 19.41 10.26
N ASN A 75 -6.48 18.39 9.39
CA ASN A 75 -6.25 18.51 7.94
C ASN A 75 -4.84 18.98 7.54
N LEU A 76 -3.85 18.71 8.38
CA LEU A 76 -2.45 19.11 8.19
C LEU A 76 -1.90 18.79 6.79
N LEU A 77 -2.12 17.57 6.29
CA LEU A 77 -1.58 17.09 5.01
C LEU A 77 -2.25 17.74 3.80
N SER A 78 -3.58 17.87 3.81
CA SER A 78 -4.31 18.48 2.70
C SER A 78 -4.10 19.99 2.62
N GLU A 79 -3.95 20.69 3.77
CA GLU A 79 -3.54 22.09 3.78
C GLU A 79 -2.12 22.28 3.23
N PHE A 80 -1.21 21.38 3.58
CA PHE A 80 0.16 21.38 3.07
C PHE A 80 0.19 21.20 1.55
N GLU A 81 -0.48 20.17 1.03
CA GLU A 81 -0.56 19.90 -0.41
C GLU A 81 -1.14 21.10 -1.17
N SER A 82 -2.29 21.61 -0.71
CA SER A 82 -2.95 22.76 -1.33
C SER A 82 -2.02 23.98 -1.38
N ALA A 83 -1.28 24.23 -0.30
CA ALA A 83 -0.32 25.33 -0.24
C ALA A 83 0.86 25.11 -1.21
N LEU A 84 1.34 23.86 -1.31
CA LEU A 84 2.46 23.49 -2.17
C LEU A 84 2.11 23.63 -3.65
N ARG A 85 1.01 23.00 -4.09
CA ARG A 85 0.52 23.10 -5.48
C ARG A 85 0.22 24.54 -5.88
N GLN A 86 -0.46 25.30 -5.02
CA GLN A 86 -0.70 26.72 -5.29
C GLN A 86 0.62 27.53 -5.45
N ARG A 87 1.67 27.15 -4.73
CA ARG A 87 2.96 27.86 -4.82
C ARG A 87 3.75 27.45 -6.05
N VAL A 88 3.85 26.16 -6.33
CA VAL A 88 4.73 25.59 -7.35
C VAL A 88 4.03 25.61 -8.71
N GLU A 89 2.82 25.06 -8.80
CA GLU A 89 2.09 24.94 -10.05
C GLU A 89 1.41 26.27 -10.41
N SER A 90 0.54 26.78 -9.54
CA SER A 90 -0.27 27.96 -9.92
C SER A 90 0.52 29.28 -9.93
N ARG A 91 1.55 29.43 -9.11
CA ARG A 91 2.29 30.71 -8.99
C ARG A 91 3.63 30.71 -9.71
N TRP A 92 4.35 29.59 -9.75
CA TRP A 92 5.62 29.50 -10.47
C TRP A 92 5.47 28.91 -11.87
N GLY A 93 4.35 28.25 -12.18
CA GLY A 93 4.15 27.57 -13.46
C GLY A 93 4.93 26.27 -13.58
N TYR A 94 5.44 25.73 -12.47
CA TYR A 94 6.23 24.49 -12.48
C TYR A 94 5.32 23.28 -12.29
N THR A 95 5.62 22.17 -12.92
CA THR A 95 4.90 20.90 -12.69
C THR A 95 5.61 20.10 -11.59
N ILE A 96 4.88 19.65 -10.58
CA ILE A 96 5.42 18.69 -9.59
C ILE A 96 5.56 17.33 -10.28
N ASP A 97 6.77 16.78 -10.27
CA ASP A 97 7.10 15.54 -10.95
C ASP A 97 6.88 14.35 -10.04
N GLU A 98 5.65 13.82 -10.00
CA GLU A 98 5.30 12.69 -9.15
C GLU A 98 5.78 11.33 -9.66
N ARG A 99 6.20 11.22 -10.94
CA ARG A 99 6.54 9.92 -11.57
C ARG A 99 7.88 9.34 -11.07
N SER A 100 8.72 10.14 -10.41
CA SER A 100 10.03 9.69 -9.92
C SER A 100 9.90 8.69 -8.77
N LYS A 101 10.80 7.68 -8.74
CA LYS A 101 10.94 6.76 -7.60
C LYS A 101 11.23 7.50 -6.28
N GLU A 102 11.94 8.63 -6.32
CA GLU A 102 12.22 9.45 -5.13
C GLU A 102 10.96 10.11 -4.54
N MET A 103 9.85 10.10 -5.26
CA MET A 103 8.57 10.71 -4.87
C MET A 103 7.60 9.71 -4.25
N GLU A 104 8.01 8.46 -4.04
CA GLU A 104 7.16 7.43 -3.43
C GLU A 104 6.57 7.87 -2.08
N VAL A 105 7.41 8.44 -1.20
CA VAL A 105 6.96 8.97 0.10
C VAL A 105 6.03 10.17 -0.06
N PHE A 106 6.29 11.04 -1.04
CA PHE A 106 5.43 12.19 -1.31
C PHE A 106 4.03 11.74 -1.74
N ARG A 107 3.95 10.78 -2.68
CA ARG A 107 2.69 10.19 -3.14
C ARG A 107 1.94 9.51 -2.00
N ALA A 108 2.60 8.63 -1.25
CA ALA A 108 2.00 7.91 -0.12
C ALA A 108 1.39 8.88 0.91
N VAL A 109 2.09 9.97 1.25
CA VAL A 109 1.63 10.97 2.20
C VAL A 109 0.41 11.75 1.66
N ILE A 110 0.45 12.18 0.40
CA ILE A 110 -0.58 13.06 -0.18
C ILE A 110 -1.85 12.28 -0.52
N ARG A 111 -1.69 11.10 -1.14
CA ARG A 111 -2.81 10.20 -1.47
C ARG A 111 -3.38 9.50 -0.24
N ASN A 112 -2.67 9.59 0.90
CA ASN A 112 -3.01 8.91 2.15
C ASN A 112 -3.13 7.38 1.96
N GLU A 113 -2.32 6.84 1.04
CA GLU A 113 -2.12 5.41 0.85
C GLU A 113 -1.30 4.87 2.02
N LYS A 114 -1.80 3.82 2.68
CA LYS A 114 -1.16 3.30 3.89
C LYS A 114 -1.44 1.82 4.10
N THR A 115 -0.42 1.14 4.58
CA THR A 115 -0.49 -0.20 5.17
C THR A 115 0.06 -0.11 6.59
N VAL A 116 -0.54 -0.82 7.54
CA VAL A 116 -0.06 -0.80 8.94
C VAL A 116 0.73 -2.08 9.21
N PRO A 117 2.06 -2.07 9.06
CA PRO A 117 2.87 -3.27 9.17
C PRO A 117 2.95 -3.81 10.60
N GLY A 118 3.36 -5.08 10.72
CA GLY A 118 3.71 -5.76 11.96
C GLY A 118 2.52 -6.24 12.79
N SER A 119 2.81 -6.95 13.85
CA SER A 119 1.83 -7.42 14.84
C SER A 119 1.42 -6.31 15.83
N LYS A 120 0.31 -6.54 16.57
CA LYS A 120 -0.10 -5.66 17.68
C LYS A 120 0.97 -5.56 18.78
N GLN A 121 1.76 -6.61 18.97
CA GLN A 121 2.82 -6.66 19.98
C GLN A 121 4.02 -5.82 19.55
N GLU A 122 4.48 -5.94 18.31
CA GLU A 122 5.58 -5.13 17.76
C GLU A 122 5.22 -3.64 17.77
N ARG A 123 4.00 -3.28 17.37
CA ARG A 123 3.50 -1.90 17.50
C ARG A 123 3.42 -1.40 18.94
N ARG A 124 3.22 -2.29 19.93
CA ARG A 124 3.26 -1.94 21.36
C ARG A 124 4.69 -1.70 21.83
N ILE A 125 5.64 -2.53 21.40
CA ILE A 125 7.07 -2.36 21.67
C ILE A 125 7.55 -1.04 21.08
N LEU A 126 7.24 -0.78 19.81
CA LEU A 126 7.55 0.47 19.12
C LEU A 126 7.07 1.70 19.91
N ARG A 127 5.81 1.72 20.35
CA ARG A 127 5.26 2.82 21.16
C ARG A 127 5.96 2.99 22.51
N GLU A 128 6.40 1.91 23.14
CA GLU A 128 7.12 1.98 24.42
C GLU A 128 8.57 2.50 24.20
N ILE A 129 9.23 2.07 23.13
CA ILE A 129 10.56 2.57 22.75
C ILE A 129 10.51 4.08 22.47
N ILE A 130 9.54 4.53 21.67
CA ILE A 130 9.34 5.96 21.35
C ILE A 130 9.12 6.78 22.62
N LYS A 131 8.39 6.25 23.61
CA LYS A 131 8.19 6.92 24.91
C LYS A 131 9.43 6.92 25.81
N SER A 132 10.34 5.96 25.62
CA SER A 132 11.47 5.72 26.53
C SER A 132 12.68 6.63 26.31
N GLY A 133 12.74 7.38 25.20
CA GLY A 133 13.73 8.46 25.04
C GLY A 133 14.38 8.54 23.65
N PRO A 134 15.49 7.83 23.36
CA PRO A 134 16.24 8.06 22.13
C PRO A 134 15.48 7.63 20.87
N ILE A 135 15.97 8.08 19.73
CA ILE A 135 15.36 7.89 18.40
C ILE A 135 15.16 6.42 18.09
N ALA A 136 13.95 6.01 17.75
CA ALA A 136 13.72 4.69 17.18
C ALA A 136 14.04 4.73 15.68
N ASN A 137 15.10 4.06 15.23
CA ASN A 137 15.33 3.82 13.81
C ASN A 137 14.65 2.50 13.45
N ILE A 138 13.67 2.55 12.55
CA ILE A 138 12.82 1.42 12.20
C ILE A 138 12.82 1.27 10.69
N GLY A 139 13.37 0.16 10.20
CA GLY A 139 13.22 -0.28 8.81
C GLY A 139 11.79 -0.71 8.53
N VAL A 140 11.29 -0.32 7.36
CA VAL A 140 9.97 -0.70 6.82
C VAL A 140 10.10 -1.04 5.34
N ARG A 141 9.19 -1.86 4.82
CA ARG A 141 9.24 -2.37 3.45
C ARG A 141 9.21 -1.25 2.40
N ASP A 142 8.23 -0.35 2.50
CA ASP A 142 7.91 0.65 1.49
C ASP A 142 7.40 1.97 2.12
N ALA A 143 7.12 2.98 1.28
CA ALA A 143 6.60 4.26 1.75
C ALA A 143 5.21 4.16 2.41
N ASN A 144 4.34 3.27 1.93
CA ASN A 144 2.97 3.10 2.45
C ASN A 144 3.00 2.54 3.88
N ALA A 145 3.90 1.60 4.15
CA ALA A 145 4.17 1.06 5.47
C ALA A 145 4.72 2.15 6.42
N ALA A 146 5.62 3.01 5.92
CA ALA A 146 6.15 4.15 6.68
C ALA A 146 5.04 5.14 7.07
N VAL A 147 4.16 5.48 6.13
CA VAL A 147 3.01 6.39 6.35
C VAL A 147 1.99 5.77 7.31
N GLY A 148 1.75 4.46 7.24
CA GLY A 148 0.86 3.77 8.19
C GLY A 148 1.39 3.78 9.63
N LEU A 149 2.66 3.42 9.84
CA LEU A 149 3.28 3.49 11.18
C LEU A 149 3.37 4.91 11.71
N MET A 150 3.68 5.87 10.84
CA MET A 150 3.66 7.29 11.17
C MET A 150 2.30 7.69 11.78
N GLN A 151 1.19 7.28 11.17
CA GLN A 151 -0.13 7.59 11.70
C GLN A 151 -0.44 6.89 13.03
N GLU A 152 0.03 5.66 13.24
CA GLU A 152 -0.10 4.94 14.52
C GLU A 152 0.64 5.67 15.67
N VAL A 153 1.75 6.34 15.35
CA VAL A 153 2.56 7.07 16.35
C VAL A 153 2.25 8.56 16.43
N LEU A 154 1.49 9.13 15.47
CA LEU A 154 1.12 10.55 15.45
C LEU A 154 0.41 10.99 16.74
N ASP A 155 -0.46 10.14 17.28
CA ASP A 155 -1.21 10.39 18.53
C ASP A 155 -0.32 10.50 19.78
N THR A 156 0.96 10.11 19.68
CA THR A 156 1.91 10.22 20.79
C THR A 156 2.54 11.61 20.91
N GLY A 157 2.37 12.48 19.92
CA GLY A 157 2.98 13.82 19.87
C GLY A 157 4.47 13.81 19.51
N SER A 158 4.96 12.68 19.00
CA SER A 158 6.36 12.47 18.62
C SER A 158 6.74 13.15 17.30
N ARG A 159 8.00 13.58 17.22
CA ARG A 159 8.66 14.03 15.99
C ARG A 159 9.08 12.80 15.19
N PHE A 160 8.83 12.77 13.90
CA PHE A 160 9.25 11.65 13.07
C PHE A 160 9.78 12.07 11.72
N ALA A 161 10.57 11.19 11.11
CA ALA A 161 11.07 11.30 9.76
C ALA A 161 10.85 9.98 8.99
N ILE A 162 10.63 10.09 7.69
CA ILE A 162 10.69 8.99 6.72
C ILE A 162 11.92 9.27 5.85
N THR A 163 12.82 8.29 5.75
CA THR A 163 14.11 8.41 5.07
C THR A 163 14.42 7.17 4.25
N ASP A 164 15.22 7.31 3.20
CA ASP A 164 15.80 6.20 2.42
C ASP A 164 17.22 5.83 2.86
N SER A 165 17.72 6.42 3.96
CA SER A 165 19.09 6.24 4.43
C SER A 165 19.16 5.82 5.89
N GLU A 166 19.93 4.77 6.16
CA GLU A 166 20.27 4.33 7.50
C GLU A 166 21.30 5.26 8.13
N ASN A 167 20.82 6.12 9.04
CA ASN A 167 21.62 6.74 10.10
C ASN A 167 22.55 7.91 9.69
N THR A 168 22.12 9.11 10.06
CA THR A 168 22.87 10.37 9.92
C THR A 168 22.64 11.22 11.17
N ASP A 169 23.61 12.03 11.59
CA ASP A 169 23.48 12.95 12.73
C ASP A 169 22.23 13.85 12.61
N ALA A 170 21.77 14.14 11.39
CA ALA A 170 20.57 14.93 11.10
C ALA A 170 19.28 14.31 11.67
N LEU A 171 19.24 12.99 11.84
CA LEU A 171 18.07 12.32 12.41
C LEU A 171 17.95 12.58 13.91
N SER A 172 18.99 13.08 14.60
CA SER A 172 19.08 13.24 16.07
C SER A 172 17.96 14.03 16.75
N ASP A 173 17.18 14.79 15.98
CA ASP A 173 16.08 15.61 16.48
C ASP A 173 14.70 14.97 16.28
N TYR A 174 14.61 13.75 15.76
CA TYR A 174 13.35 13.00 15.68
C TYR A 174 13.25 11.99 16.83
N ASP A 175 12.04 11.62 17.20
CA ASP A 175 11.80 10.57 18.20
C ASP A 175 11.72 9.18 17.52
N VAL A 176 11.40 9.14 16.22
CA VAL A 176 11.43 7.96 15.37
C VAL A 176 11.80 8.31 13.94
N ALA A 177 12.61 7.49 13.29
CA ALA A 177 12.91 7.56 11.87
C ALA A 177 12.52 6.22 11.22
N PHE A 178 11.63 6.28 10.24
CA PHE A 178 11.24 5.14 9.41
C PHE A 178 12.14 5.11 8.18
N VAL A 179 12.93 4.04 8.05
CA VAL A 179 13.86 3.84 6.93
C VAL A 179 13.19 2.91 5.92
N THR A 180 12.94 3.37 4.71
CA THR A 180 12.30 2.56 3.66
C THR A 180 13.30 1.58 3.03
N GLY A 181 12.80 0.45 2.51
CA GLY A 181 13.59 -0.57 1.82
C GLY A 181 14.04 -1.75 2.69
N SER A 182 13.43 -1.96 3.85
CA SER A 182 13.64 -3.18 4.65
C SER A 182 12.97 -4.40 4.02
N ARG A 183 13.46 -5.61 4.34
CA ARG A 183 12.84 -6.88 3.94
C ARG A 183 11.77 -7.38 4.91
N LYS A 184 11.69 -6.78 6.11
CA LYS A 184 10.71 -7.13 7.13
C LYS A 184 9.64 -6.05 7.22
N GLU A 185 8.49 -6.43 7.79
CA GLU A 185 7.40 -5.48 8.07
C GLU A 185 7.83 -4.36 9.04
N ILE A 186 8.52 -4.72 10.13
CA ILE A 186 9.12 -3.80 11.10
C ILE A 186 10.52 -4.33 11.48
N GLU A 187 11.57 -3.56 11.20
CA GLU A 187 12.93 -3.94 11.52
C GLU A 187 13.61 -2.91 12.43
N PRO A 188 13.93 -3.20 13.70
CA PRO A 188 14.66 -2.24 14.53
C PRO A 188 16.13 -2.13 14.09
N LEU A 189 16.59 -0.91 13.79
CA LEU A 189 17.91 -0.67 13.21
C LEU A 189 18.88 -0.05 14.22
N GLY A 190 20.16 -0.43 14.13
CA GLY A 190 21.23 0.12 14.98
C GLY A 190 20.96 -0.05 16.48
N GLU A 191 21.13 1.02 17.26
CA GLU A 191 20.89 1.03 18.72
C GLU A 191 19.41 0.81 19.10
N THR A 192 18.50 0.84 18.14
CA THR A 192 17.08 0.50 18.36
C THR A 192 16.90 -1.00 18.53
N ALA A 193 17.71 -1.85 17.90
CA ALA A 193 17.63 -3.31 18.05
C ALA A 193 17.85 -3.76 19.50
N ASP A 194 18.92 -3.28 20.15
CA ASP A 194 19.21 -3.62 21.55
C ASP A 194 18.11 -3.15 22.50
N ARG A 195 17.51 -1.98 22.22
CA ARG A 195 16.41 -1.44 23.02
C ARG A 195 15.11 -2.18 22.76
N TRP A 196 14.90 -2.65 21.54
CA TRP A 196 13.77 -3.47 21.18
C TRP A 196 13.74 -4.74 22.01
N GLU A 197 14.86 -5.48 22.00
CA GLU A 197 15.03 -6.69 22.80
C GLU A 197 14.85 -6.41 24.31
N GLN A 198 15.46 -5.35 24.84
CA GLN A 198 15.29 -4.98 26.26
C GLN A 198 13.84 -4.60 26.61
N THR A 199 13.16 -3.89 25.71
CA THR A 199 11.78 -3.46 25.93
C THR A 199 10.84 -4.66 25.89
N GLU A 200 11.04 -5.53 24.91
CA GLU A 200 10.36 -6.82 24.78
C GLU A 200 10.55 -7.66 26.04
N GLU A 201 11.79 -7.83 26.51
CA GLU A 201 12.10 -8.55 27.75
C GLU A 201 11.42 -7.89 28.97
N SER A 202 11.43 -6.56 29.06
CA SER A 202 10.79 -5.84 30.18
C SER A 202 9.27 -5.97 30.18
N LEU A 203 8.64 -5.98 29.00
CA LEU A 203 7.20 -6.19 28.83
C LEU A 203 6.85 -7.63 29.17
N ARG A 204 7.69 -8.58 28.74
CA ARG A 204 7.59 -9.99 29.10
C ARG A 204 7.70 -10.17 30.62
N GLU A 205 8.70 -9.59 31.27
CA GLU A 205 8.85 -9.67 32.74
C GLU A 205 7.67 -9.05 33.49
N ARG A 206 7.16 -7.90 33.02
CA ARG A 206 6.00 -7.23 33.61
C ARG A 206 4.76 -8.12 33.53
N PHE A 207 4.52 -8.70 32.36
CA PHE A 207 3.44 -9.65 32.11
C PHE A 207 3.57 -10.88 33.02
N ILE A 208 4.75 -11.49 33.07
CA ILE A 208 5.06 -12.63 33.95
C ILE A 208 4.78 -12.29 35.42
N LYS A 209 5.16 -11.10 35.86
CA LYS A 209 4.95 -10.68 37.24
C LYS A 209 3.47 -10.44 37.56
N GLU A 210 2.73 -9.83 36.64
CA GLU A 210 1.28 -9.62 36.78
C GLU A 210 0.55 -10.97 36.90
N GLU A 211 0.91 -11.93 36.05
CA GLU A 211 0.41 -13.30 36.09
C GLU A 211 0.77 -14.03 37.39
N ILE A 212 2.02 -13.92 37.88
CA ILE A 212 2.42 -14.51 39.17
C ILE A 212 1.58 -13.93 40.31
N ASP A 213 1.39 -12.61 40.34
CA ASP A 213 0.57 -11.96 41.36
C ASP A 213 -0.89 -12.42 41.29
N GLU A 214 -1.41 -12.69 40.09
CA GLU A 214 -2.76 -13.22 39.87
C GLU A 214 -2.89 -14.67 40.34
N ILE A 215 -1.91 -15.52 40.01
CA ILE A 215 -1.77 -16.88 40.52
C ILE A 215 -1.76 -16.90 42.05
N GLU A 216 -1.00 -16.02 42.70
CA GLU A 216 -0.96 -15.94 44.16
C GLU A 216 -2.34 -15.61 44.75
N ARG A 217 -3.09 -14.72 44.12
CA ARG A 217 -4.46 -14.38 44.53
C ARG A 217 -5.44 -15.54 44.30
N ALA A 218 -5.32 -16.25 43.17
CA ALA A 218 -6.12 -17.43 42.86
C ALA A 218 -5.88 -18.56 43.87
N VAL A 219 -4.62 -18.82 44.24
CA VAL A 219 -4.27 -19.78 45.29
C VAL A 219 -4.85 -19.37 46.65
N GLN A 220 -4.85 -18.07 46.98
CA GLN A 220 -5.45 -17.57 48.22
C GLN A 220 -6.97 -17.70 48.23
N SER A 221 -7.65 -17.44 47.11
CA SER A 221 -9.10 -17.67 46.96
C SER A 221 -9.44 -19.14 47.09
N LEU A 222 -8.74 -20.04 46.38
CA LEU A 222 -8.94 -21.49 46.49
C LEU A 222 -8.79 -22.01 47.93
N SER A 223 -7.84 -21.46 48.67
CA SER A 223 -7.65 -21.81 50.07
C SER A 223 -8.80 -21.33 50.96
N ARG A 224 -9.34 -20.13 50.69
CA ARG A 224 -10.43 -19.53 51.45
C ARG A 224 -11.79 -20.16 51.14
N ASP A 225 -12.10 -20.32 49.86
CA ASP A 225 -13.46 -20.62 49.38
C ASP A 225 -13.72 -22.13 49.30
N TYR A 226 -12.67 -22.93 49.05
CA TYR A 226 -12.75 -24.39 48.91
C TYR A 226 -11.98 -25.14 50.01
N GLY A 227 -11.35 -24.43 50.94
CA GLY A 227 -10.63 -25.03 52.08
C GLY A 227 -9.38 -25.82 51.69
N LEU A 228 -8.85 -25.63 50.48
CA LEU A 228 -7.68 -26.36 49.98
C LEU A 228 -6.38 -25.81 50.60
N SER A 229 -5.50 -26.71 51.06
CA SER A 229 -4.17 -26.29 51.48
C SER A 229 -3.26 -26.01 50.28
N SER A 230 -2.27 -25.12 50.43
CA SER A 230 -1.32 -24.80 49.36
C SER A 230 -0.56 -26.04 48.84
N GLY A 231 -0.39 -27.07 49.68
CA GLY A 231 0.21 -28.35 49.29
C GLY A 231 -0.72 -29.22 48.43
N GLU A 232 -2.03 -29.20 48.69
CA GLU A 232 -3.02 -29.88 47.84
C GLU A 232 -3.22 -29.18 46.51
N ILE A 233 -3.28 -27.84 46.51
CA ILE A 233 -3.36 -27.04 45.29
C ILE A 233 -2.14 -27.33 44.42
N ARG A 234 -0.93 -27.28 45.00
CA ARG A 234 0.31 -27.64 44.29
C ARG A 234 0.23 -29.04 43.70
N ASN A 235 -0.09 -30.08 44.49
CA ASN A 235 -0.17 -31.45 43.98
C ASN A 235 -1.20 -31.63 42.85
N ARG A 236 -2.30 -30.86 42.85
CA ARG A 236 -3.29 -30.88 41.78
C ARG A 236 -2.75 -30.19 40.52
N VAL A 237 -2.10 -29.04 40.68
CA VAL A 237 -1.42 -28.33 39.58
C VAL A 237 -0.32 -29.19 38.98
N THR A 238 0.56 -29.80 39.77
CA THR A 238 1.67 -30.64 39.28
C THR A 238 1.23 -31.99 38.70
N ARG A 239 -0.02 -32.41 38.96
CA ARG A 239 -0.61 -33.59 38.30
C ARG A 239 -1.14 -33.25 36.91
N ARG A 240 -1.68 -32.04 36.74
CA ARG A 240 -2.15 -31.52 35.45
C ARG A 240 -1.02 -30.97 34.59
N VAL A 241 0.05 -30.52 35.23
CA VAL A 241 1.24 -29.97 34.59
C VAL A 241 2.45 -30.73 35.12
N PRO A 242 2.79 -31.88 34.51
CA PRO A 242 3.91 -32.72 34.94
C PRO A 242 5.26 -31.99 34.86
N ALA A 243 5.40 -31.06 33.92
CA ALA A 243 6.62 -30.26 33.68
C ALA A 243 7.05 -29.41 34.89
N LEU A 244 6.16 -29.15 35.86
CA LEU A 244 6.47 -28.40 37.09
C LEU A 244 7.02 -29.27 38.23
N LYS A 245 7.22 -30.58 38.01
CA LYS A 245 7.85 -31.45 39.01
C LYS A 245 9.30 -31.04 39.22
N GLN A 246 9.59 -30.45 40.38
CA GLN A 246 10.99 -30.29 40.80
C GLN A 246 11.64 -31.67 40.99
N PRO A 247 12.92 -31.83 40.61
CA PRO A 247 13.66 -33.06 40.84
C PRO A 247 13.69 -33.36 42.34
N THR A 248 13.23 -34.56 42.70
CA THR A 248 13.15 -34.99 44.10
C THR A 248 14.55 -35.24 44.65
N VAL A 249 15.07 -34.31 45.44
CA VAL A 249 16.25 -34.57 46.27
C VAL A 249 15.80 -35.37 47.49
N SER A 250 16.05 -36.67 47.47
CA SER A 250 15.80 -37.58 48.59
C SER A 250 16.65 -37.20 49.81
N GLY A 251 16.00 -36.82 50.91
CA GLY A 251 16.65 -36.50 52.18
C GLY A 251 15.67 -36.37 53.34
N SER A 252 15.78 -37.28 54.30
CA SER A 252 14.91 -37.57 55.45
C SER A 252 14.41 -36.41 56.34
N SER A 253 13.23 -36.69 56.92
CA SER A 253 12.52 -36.08 58.05
C SER A 253 13.35 -35.44 59.19
N SER A 254 12.92 -34.26 59.70
CA SER A 254 12.47 -34.06 61.10
C SER A 254 12.30 -32.58 61.50
N SER A 255 11.17 -32.28 62.15
CA SER A 255 10.89 -31.29 63.23
C SER A 255 11.32 -29.80 63.14
N LEU A 256 10.30 -28.93 63.30
CA LEU A 256 10.20 -27.71 64.14
C LEU A 256 11.29 -26.62 64.08
N GLY A 257 10.88 -25.39 63.72
CA GLY A 257 11.35 -24.17 64.41
C GLY A 257 11.86 -23.01 63.54
N SER A 258 11.12 -21.90 63.58
CA SER A 258 11.54 -20.49 63.63
C SER A 258 12.53 -19.89 62.61
N SER A 259 12.04 -18.82 61.98
CA SER A 259 12.71 -17.54 61.66
C SER A 259 13.97 -17.51 60.79
N SER A 260 13.83 -16.68 59.75
CA SER A 260 14.82 -15.78 59.14
C SER A 260 15.82 -16.35 58.12
N SER A 261 16.00 -15.54 57.07
CA SER A 261 17.10 -15.54 56.09
C SER A 261 17.06 -16.65 55.03
N LEU A 262 16.31 -16.40 53.95
CA LEU A 262 16.57 -17.06 52.68
C LEU A 262 17.73 -16.35 51.97
N LYS A 263 18.90 -16.95 52.12
CA LYS A 263 20.03 -16.80 51.19
C LYS A 263 19.62 -17.41 49.85
N LYS A 264 19.86 -16.62 48.80
CA LYS A 264 20.00 -16.97 47.39
C LYS A 264 20.71 -18.33 47.24
N LYS A 265 20.03 -19.31 46.63
CA LYS A 265 20.64 -20.54 46.14
C LYS A 265 20.00 -20.84 44.78
N ASP A 266 20.87 -20.88 43.79
CA ASP A 266 20.56 -20.98 42.37
C ASP A 266 19.77 -22.25 42.05
N GLY A 267 18.63 -22.02 41.40
CA GLY A 267 17.67 -23.01 40.92
C GLY A 267 16.53 -22.32 40.19
N LEU A 268 16.83 -21.19 39.53
CA LEU A 268 15.87 -20.48 38.69
C LEU A 268 15.83 -21.14 37.30
N LEU A 269 14.61 -21.31 36.80
CA LEU A 269 14.31 -21.67 35.42
C LEU A 269 14.94 -20.63 34.47
N PRO A 270 15.34 -21.01 33.25
CA PRO A 270 15.83 -20.05 32.24
C PRO A 270 14.78 -18.96 32.02
N SER A 271 15.19 -17.69 31.95
CA SER A 271 14.29 -16.52 31.88
C SER A 271 13.23 -16.61 30.77
N GLY A 272 13.55 -17.19 29.61
CA GLY A 272 12.61 -17.43 28.52
C GLY A 272 11.46 -18.41 28.86
N LYS A 273 11.71 -19.40 29.73
CA LYS A 273 10.71 -20.43 30.08
C LYS A 273 9.77 -20.02 31.22
N VAL A 274 10.10 -18.95 31.94
CA VAL A 274 9.34 -18.52 33.13
C VAL A 274 7.91 -18.11 32.77
N GLY A 275 7.70 -17.40 31.66
CA GLY A 275 6.35 -16.96 31.26
C GLY A 275 5.43 -18.10 30.84
N MET A 276 5.98 -19.08 30.11
CA MET A 276 5.27 -20.31 29.76
C MET A 276 4.82 -21.07 31.01
N TYR A 277 5.71 -21.30 31.98
CA TYR A 277 5.34 -22.00 33.21
C TYR A 277 4.35 -21.22 34.08
N VAL A 278 4.39 -19.90 34.04
CA VAL A 278 3.46 -19.04 34.75
C VAL A 278 2.06 -19.13 34.14
N ALA A 279 1.92 -19.00 32.81
CA ALA A 279 0.65 -19.20 32.11
C ALA A 279 0.06 -20.60 32.36
N ILE A 280 0.91 -21.63 32.31
CA ILE A 280 0.50 -23.02 32.58
C ILE A 280 0.02 -23.21 34.03
N VAL A 281 0.64 -22.55 35.01
CA VAL A 281 0.17 -22.58 36.42
C VAL A 281 -1.17 -21.85 36.57
N ALA A 282 -1.35 -20.71 35.92
CA ALA A 282 -2.61 -19.97 35.91
C ALA A 282 -3.75 -20.83 35.33
N LEU A 283 -3.52 -21.48 34.19
CA LEU A 283 -4.44 -22.42 33.56
C LEU A 283 -4.79 -23.59 34.47
N ALA A 284 -3.79 -24.23 35.09
CA ALA A 284 -4.03 -25.34 36.00
C ALA A 284 -4.88 -24.94 37.22
N LEU A 285 -4.72 -23.71 37.73
CA LEU A 285 -5.50 -23.16 38.84
C LEU A 285 -6.93 -22.80 38.43
N ALA A 286 -7.14 -22.24 37.24
CA ALA A 286 -8.47 -21.95 36.69
C ALA A 286 -9.33 -23.22 36.60
N VAL A 287 -8.72 -24.34 36.15
CA VAL A 287 -9.39 -25.65 36.08
C VAL A 287 -9.60 -26.26 37.48
N ILE A 288 -8.89 -25.85 38.53
CA ILE A 288 -9.15 -26.28 39.92
C ILE A 288 -10.35 -25.54 40.52
N ILE A 289 -10.56 -24.28 40.12
CA ILE A 289 -11.65 -23.41 40.61
C ILE A 289 -13.01 -23.77 39.99
N GLY A 290 -13.02 -24.48 38.86
CA GLY A 290 -14.24 -24.72 38.10
C GLY A 290 -14.58 -23.50 37.26
N GLY A 291 -13.80 -23.28 36.20
CA GLY A 291 -14.16 -22.54 34.99
C GLY A 291 -14.42 -21.04 35.06
N VAL A 292 -14.58 -20.38 36.22
CA VAL A 292 -15.25 -19.05 36.22
C VAL A 292 -14.52 -17.91 36.96
N TYR A 293 -13.42 -18.11 37.69
CA TYR A 293 -12.96 -17.05 38.63
C TYR A 293 -11.49 -16.60 38.59
N ALA A 294 -10.71 -16.92 37.55
CA ALA A 294 -9.39 -16.30 37.38
C ALA A 294 -9.43 -15.08 36.45
N ALA A 295 -10.18 -15.12 35.33
CA ALA A 295 -10.21 -14.06 34.31
C ALA A 295 -10.71 -12.66 34.76
N GLY A 296 -11.14 -12.52 36.02
CA GLY A 296 -11.62 -11.26 36.59
C GLY A 296 -10.54 -10.22 36.94
N MET A 297 -9.26 -10.42 36.59
CA MET A 297 -8.18 -9.51 37.00
C MET A 297 -7.44 -8.76 35.87
N LEU A 298 -7.74 -9.04 34.60
CA LEU A 298 -7.17 -8.35 33.43
C LEU A 298 -7.97 -7.12 32.94
N GLY A 299 -8.85 -6.56 33.78
CA GLY A 299 -9.37 -5.20 33.54
C GLY A 299 -10.40 -5.05 32.41
N MET A 300 -11.00 -6.12 31.92
CA MET A 300 -12.26 -6.01 31.17
C MET A 300 -13.45 -5.89 32.14
N GLY A 301 -14.25 -4.85 31.96
CA GLY A 301 -15.52 -4.66 32.66
C GLY A 301 -16.51 -5.79 32.37
N PRO A 302 -17.57 -5.92 33.19
CA PRO A 302 -18.36 -7.14 33.22
C PRO A 302 -19.45 -7.10 32.14
N LEU A 303 -19.33 -7.86 31.05
CA LEU A 303 -20.48 -8.30 30.24
C LEU A 303 -20.17 -9.62 29.53
N ALA A 304 -21.07 -10.61 29.75
CA ALA A 304 -21.41 -11.77 28.93
C ALA A 304 -20.50 -13.04 28.95
N ASP A 305 -21.02 -14.08 29.62
CA ASP A 305 -21.07 -15.52 29.26
C ASP A 305 -20.25 -15.96 28.02
N GLY A 306 -19.19 -16.76 28.23
CA GLY A 306 -18.45 -17.44 27.15
C GLY A 306 -17.29 -18.27 27.69
N GLY A 307 -17.46 -19.59 27.81
CA GLY A 307 -16.34 -20.53 27.98
C GLY A 307 -15.79 -20.85 26.60
N GLY A 308 -14.50 -20.63 26.39
CA GLY A 308 -13.83 -21.06 25.16
C GLY A 308 -13.26 -22.48 25.28
N ASP A 309 -13.30 -23.23 24.18
CA ASP A 309 -12.71 -24.55 24.04
C ASP A 309 -11.19 -24.46 23.75
N THR A 310 -10.52 -25.62 23.63
CA THR A 310 -9.05 -25.73 23.50
C THR A 310 -8.72 -26.77 22.43
N ILE A 311 -7.68 -26.52 21.63
CA ILE A 311 -7.07 -27.52 20.75
C ILE A 311 -5.73 -27.92 21.37
N GLU A 312 -5.48 -29.23 21.49
CA GLU A 312 -4.21 -29.80 21.95
C GLU A 312 -3.62 -30.68 20.83
N GLY A 313 -2.30 -30.82 20.73
CA GLY A 313 -1.74 -31.77 19.78
C GLY A 313 -0.26 -32.10 19.93
N THR A 314 0.20 -33.02 19.08
CA THR A 314 1.60 -33.47 19.04
C THR A 314 2.08 -33.60 17.60
N VAL A 315 3.30 -33.15 17.32
CA VAL A 315 3.95 -33.22 15.99
C VAL A 315 5.03 -34.28 16.00
N PHE A 316 5.03 -35.15 14.99
CA PHE A 316 6.02 -36.22 14.78
C PHE A 316 6.70 -36.09 13.42
N ASP A 317 7.85 -36.75 13.26
CA ASP A 317 8.52 -37.00 11.98
C ASP A 317 8.05 -38.31 11.31
N ASP A 318 8.59 -38.64 10.14
CA ASP A 318 8.27 -39.85 9.38
C ASP A 318 8.72 -41.15 10.08
N GLU A 319 9.65 -41.04 11.03
CA GLU A 319 10.16 -42.13 11.85
C GLU A 319 9.36 -42.31 13.17
N GLY A 320 8.43 -41.40 13.45
CA GLY A 320 7.56 -41.35 14.63
C GLY A 320 8.24 -40.76 15.87
N GLU A 321 9.33 -40.02 15.71
CA GLU A 321 9.97 -39.22 16.76
C GLU A 321 9.32 -37.83 16.83
N ALA A 322 9.23 -37.26 18.04
CA ALA A 322 8.54 -35.99 18.23
C ALA A 322 9.40 -34.81 17.74
N ILE A 323 8.79 -33.90 16.97
CA ILE A 323 9.49 -32.71 16.44
C ILE A 323 9.34 -31.54 17.41
N SER A 324 10.46 -31.07 17.94
CA SER A 324 10.52 -29.88 18.79
C SER A 324 10.78 -28.61 17.98
N ASP A 325 10.33 -27.47 18.50
CA ASP A 325 10.52 -26.14 17.90
C ASP A 325 9.88 -25.98 16.50
N ALA A 326 8.91 -26.84 16.14
CA ALA A 326 8.07 -26.65 14.95
C ALA A 326 7.07 -25.51 15.21
N GLU A 327 6.97 -24.56 14.28
CA GLU A 327 6.01 -23.46 14.38
C GLU A 327 4.63 -23.95 13.94
N ILE A 328 3.63 -23.76 14.80
CA ILE A 328 2.23 -24.08 14.55
C ILE A 328 1.44 -22.78 14.49
N GLN A 329 0.78 -22.52 13.38
CA GLN A 329 -0.13 -21.40 13.21
C GLN A 329 -1.57 -21.89 13.25
N LEU A 330 -2.42 -21.20 14.01
CA LEU A 330 -3.86 -21.41 14.06
C LEU A 330 -4.53 -20.35 13.20
N LEU A 331 -5.20 -20.78 12.14
CA LEU A 331 -5.89 -19.92 11.19
C LEU A 331 -7.40 -19.97 11.40
N HIS A 332 -8.05 -18.83 11.14
CA HIS A 332 -9.49 -18.79 10.90
C HIS A 332 -9.80 -19.27 9.48
N GLN A 333 -11.05 -19.65 9.19
CA GLN A 333 -11.50 -20.03 7.83
C GLN A 333 -11.32 -18.93 6.76
N ASN A 334 -10.99 -17.70 7.16
CA ASN A 334 -10.69 -16.58 6.25
C ASN A 334 -9.17 -16.34 6.09
N ASN A 335 -8.35 -17.35 6.38
CA ASN A 335 -6.88 -17.37 6.33
C ASN A 335 -6.18 -16.29 7.17
N SER A 336 -6.90 -15.62 8.08
CA SER A 336 -6.27 -14.74 9.05
C SER A 336 -5.66 -15.54 10.19
N ILE A 337 -4.38 -15.29 10.48
CA ILE A 337 -3.70 -15.89 11.62
C ILE A 337 -4.41 -15.45 12.89
N ARG A 338 -5.02 -16.41 13.59
CA ARG A 338 -5.63 -16.20 14.90
C ARG A 338 -4.55 -16.17 15.97
N ASN A 339 -3.62 -17.13 15.91
CA ASN A 339 -2.58 -17.33 16.91
C ASN A 339 -1.43 -18.19 16.34
N SER A 340 -0.27 -18.21 17.01
CA SER A 340 0.80 -19.17 16.73
C SER A 340 1.48 -19.65 18.01
N THR A 341 2.10 -20.82 17.95
CA THR A 341 2.89 -21.44 19.04
C THR A 341 3.99 -22.31 18.45
N GLU A 342 4.98 -22.69 19.26
CA GLU A 342 6.00 -23.69 18.89
C GLU A 342 5.76 -24.99 19.66
N THR A 343 6.14 -26.13 19.08
CA THR A 343 6.11 -27.44 19.77
C THR A 343 7.20 -27.56 20.81
N ASP A 344 6.92 -28.31 21.89
CA ASP A 344 7.90 -28.54 22.96
C ASP A 344 8.87 -29.71 22.67
N ASN A 345 9.65 -30.14 23.67
CA ASN A 345 10.67 -31.20 23.47
C ASN A 345 10.05 -32.60 23.30
N ASP A 346 8.76 -32.73 23.63
CA ASP A 346 7.97 -33.93 23.44
C ASP A 346 7.02 -33.75 22.22
N GLY A 347 7.21 -32.68 21.43
CA GLY A 347 6.43 -32.34 20.23
C GLY A 347 5.05 -31.76 20.51
N GLU A 348 4.72 -31.42 21.76
CA GLU A 348 3.38 -31.03 22.19
C GLU A 348 3.09 -29.54 21.94
N PHE A 349 1.85 -29.19 21.55
CA PHE A 349 1.35 -27.81 21.40
C PHE A 349 -0.10 -27.66 21.89
N ALA A 350 -0.54 -26.42 22.15
CA ALA A 350 -1.94 -26.15 22.50
C ALA A 350 -2.40 -24.71 22.19
N PHE A 351 -3.66 -24.56 21.75
CA PHE A 351 -4.36 -23.29 21.58
C PHE A 351 -5.59 -23.23 22.49
N VAL A 352 -5.70 -22.17 23.28
CA VAL A 352 -6.76 -21.98 24.29
C VAL A 352 -7.64 -20.77 23.95
N ASP A 353 -8.80 -20.66 24.60
CA ASP A 353 -9.77 -19.55 24.44
C ASP A 353 -10.33 -19.47 23.00
N LEU A 354 -10.67 -20.64 22.48
CA LEU A 354 -11.29 -20.78 21.17
C LEU A 354 -12.80 -20.72 21.30
N GLU A 355 -13.47 -20.18 20.29
CA GLU A 355 -14.93 -20.24 20.25
C GLU A 355 -15.38 -21.71 20.31
N SER A 356 -16.31 -22.03 21.23
CA SER A 356 -16.74 -23.41 21.45
C SER A 356 -17.38 -24.01 20.21
N GLY A 357 -16.86 -25.16 19.76
CA GLY A 357 -17.25 -25.77 18.49
C GLY A 357 -16.93 -24.90 17.27
N GLY A 358 -16.00 -23.95 17.39
CA GLY A 358 -15.45 -23.22 16.26
C GLY A 358 -14.54 -24.13 15.45
N GLU A 359 -14.61 -24.01 14.13
CA GLU A 359 -13.72 -24.68 13.19
C GLU A 359 -12.50 -23.81 12.91
N TYR A 360 -11.32 -24.43 12.91
CA TYR A 360 -10.02 -23.80 12.71
C TYR A 360 -9.16 -24.64 11.78
N ARG A 361 -8.07 -24.03 11.28
CA ARG A 361 -7.01 -24.74 10.56
C ARG A 361 -5.68 -24.61 11.27
N LEU A 362 -4.86 -25.65 11.17
CA LEU A 362 -3.51 -25.70 11.68
C LEU A 362 -2.53 -25.78 10.51
N SER A 363 -1.56 -24.86 10.49
CA SER A 363 -0.43 -24.87 9.56
C SER A 363 0.85 -25.14 10.35
N VAL A 364 1.73 -26.00 9.82
CA VAL A 364 2.95 -26.45 10.50
C VAL A 364 4.16 -26.11 9.64
N THR A 365 5.10 -25.35 10.23
CA THR A 365 6.41 -25.10 9.63
C THR A 365 7.47 -25.82 10.47
N ALA A 366 8.18 -26.77 9.87
CA ALA A 366 9.31 -27.48 10.49
C ALA A 366 10.44 -27.68 9.49
N ASP A 367 11.69 -27.68 9.96
CA ASP A 367 12.87 -27.86 9.10
C ASP A 367 12.83 -29.23 8.40
N ASP A 368 13.06 -29.24 7.09
CA ASP A 368 13.19 -30.44 6.23
C ASP A 368 11.95 -31.38 6.21
N HIS A 369 10.77 -30.91 6.63
CA HIS A 369 9.52 -31.70 6.64
C HIS A 369 8.35 -30.90 6.08
N ASN A 370 7.56 -31.54 5.22
CA ASN A 370 6.33 -30.97 4.66
C ASN A 370 5.11 -31.48 5.43
N PHE A 371 4.17 -30.59 5.76
CA PHE A 371 2.92 -30.91 6.44
C PHE A 371 1.76 -30.34 5.62
N ALA A 372 0.64 -31.07 5.51
CA ALA A 372 -0.60 -30.47 5.06
C ALA A 372 -1.22 -29.63 6.18
N GLU A 373 -1.94 -28.60 5.79
CA GLU A 373 -2.84 -27.93 6.70
C GLU A 373 -3.96 -28.87 7.15
N LYS A 374 -4.37 -28.73 8.41
CA LYS A 374 -5.36 -29.61 9.04
C LYS A 374 -6.53 -28.84 9.63
N SER A 375 -7.74 -29.12 9.16
CA SER A 375 -8.98 -28.67 9.80
C SER A 375 -9.16 -29.35 11.16
N VAL A 376 -9.56 -28.57 12.16
CA VAL A 376 -9.73 -29.01 13.54
C VAL A 376 -10.82 -28.19 14.25
N THR A 377 -11.65 -28.87 15.03
CA THR A 377 -12.66 -28.21 15.84
C THR A 377 -12.11 -27.88 17.23
N ALA A 378 -12.47 -26.73 17.79
CA ALA A 378 -12.11 -26.42 19.16
C ALA A 378 -12.68 -27.44 20.16
N GLY A 379 -11.79 -28.02 20.96
CA GLY A 379 -12.09 -29.11 21.90
C GLY A 379 -11.38 -30.42 21.56
N GLU A 380 -10.73 -30.50 20.39
CA GLU A 380 -10.08 -31.71 19.90
C GLU A 380 -8.60 -31.83 20.30
N THR A 381 -8.12 -33.08 20.31
CA THR A 381 -6.70 -33.42 20.42
C THR A 381 -6.24 -34.02 19.11
N VAL A 382 -5.20 -33.47 18.49
CA VAL A 382 -4.73 -33.84 17.15
C VAL A 382 -3.29 -34.37 17.15
N GLU A 383 -2.99 -35.30 16.26
CA GLU A 383 -1.63 -35.74 15.94
C GLU A 383 -1.30 -35.29 14.52
N LEU A 384 -0.13 -34.66 14.33
CA LEU A 384 0.35 -34.13 13.06
C LEU A 384 1.61 -34.89 12.66
N THR A 385 1.63 -35.42 11.44
CA THR A 385 2.76 -36.17 10.87
C THR A 385 3.11 -35.59 9.50
N PRO A 386 4.37 -35.68 9.05
CA PRO A 386 4.80 -35.13 7.78
C PRO A 386 4.22 -35.96 6.64
N ILE A 387 4.13 -35.34 5.48
CA ILE A 387 3.64 -35.93 4.24
C ILE A 387 4.84 -36.13 3.32
N GLY A 388 4.84 -37.21 2.54
CA GLY A 388 5.91 -37.49 1.59
C GLY A 388 5.91 -36.47 0.44
N ASP A 389 7.09 -36.17 -0.11
CA ASP A 389 7.22 -35.21 -1.23
C ASP A 389 6.43 -35.62 -2.49
N ASP A 390 6.09 -36.91 -2.63
CA ASP A 390 5.30 -37.45 -3.74
C ASP A 390 3.77 -37.35 -3.49
N GLU A 391 3.33 -36.87 -2.33
CA GLU A 391 1.92 -36.84 -1.90
C GLU A 391 1.38 -35.40 -1.95
N SER A 392 1.35 -34.84 -3.16
CA SER A 392 0.91 -33.45 -3.40
C SER A 392 0.00 -33.32 -4.63
N VAL A 393 -0.91 -32.34 -4.57
CA VAL A 393 -1.58 -31.81 -5.77
C VAL A 393 -0.67 -30.72 -6.34
N THR A 394 -0.27 -30.88 -7.59
CA THR A 394 0.64 -29.95 -8.28
C THR A 394 0.03 -29.43 -9.56
N GLY A 395 0.46 -28.26 -9.98
CA GLY A 395 0.01 -27.72 -11.26
C GLY A 395 0.69 -26.43 -11.64
N THR A 396 0.22 -25.86 -12.74
CA THR A 396 0.65 -24.55 -13.25
C THR A 396 -0.54 -23.68 -13.59
N VAL A 397 -0.43 -22.37 -13.33
CA VAL A 397 -1.38 -21.36 -13.80
C VAL A 397 -0.79 -20.67 -15.03
N VAL A 398 -1.58 -20.60 -16.11
CA VAL A 398 -1.14 -20.03 -17.39
C VAL A 398 -2.21 -19.10 -17.98
N ASP A 399 -1.77 -18.18 -18.81
CA ASP A 399 -2.63 -17.37 -19.66
C ASP A 399 -3.35 -18.26 -20.69
N ALA A 400 -4.68 -18.15 -20.78
CA ALA A 400 -5.51 -18.99 -21.65
C ALA A 400 -5.26 -18.75 -23.15
N VAL A 401 -4.77 -17.57 -23.53
CA VAL A 401 -4.56 -17.16 -24.92
C VAL A 401 -3.10 -17.32 -25.33
N GLU A 402 -2.19 -16.75 -24.55
CA GLU A 402 -0.76 -16.72 -24.84
C GLU A 402 -0.05 -18.00 -24.37
N GLY A 403 -0.61 -18.69 -23.37
CA GLY A 403 -0.02 -19.87 -22.74
C GLY A 403 1.20 -19.55 -21.88
N GLU A 404 1.41 -18.28 -21.54
CA GLU A 404 2.49 -17.83 -20.67
C GLU A 404 2.20 -18.17 -19.21
N ALA A 405 3.24 -18.41 -18.42
CA ALA A 405 3.07 -18.75 -17.01
C ALA A 405 2.72 -17.49 -16.19
N ILE A 406 1.69 -17.60 -15.35
CA ILE A 406 1.26 -16.51 -14.48
C ILE A 406 1.86 -16.72 -13.10
N SER A 407 2.82 -15.85 -12.72
CA SER A 407 3.42 -15.83 -11.39
C SER A 407 2.61 -15.00 -10.40
N GLU A 408 2.78 -15.25 -9.10
CA GLU A 408 2.07 -14.53 -8.03
C GLU A 408 0.53 -14.72 -8.03
N ALA A 409 -0.01 -15.57 -8.91
CA ALA A 409 -1.40 -16.03 -8.83
C ALA A 409 -1.63 -16.79 -7.53
N THR A 410 -2.74 -16.51 -6.85
CA THR A 410 -3.19 -17.24 -5.65
C THR A 410 -4.09 -18.39 -6.08
N VAL A 411 -3.74 -19.59 -5.68
CA VAL A 411 -4.51 -20.82 -5.90
C VAL A 411 -5.09 -21.26 -4.57
N ASP A 412 -6.40 -21.47 -4.53
CA ASP A 412 -7.14 -22.02 -3.41
C ASP A 412 -7.49 -23.49 -3.67
N LEU A 413 -7.18 -24.34 -2.69
CA LEU A 413 -7.52 -25.76 -2.68
C LEU A 413 -8.75 -25.98 -1.79
N SER A 414 -9.72 -26.74 -2.30
CA SER A 414 -10.91 -27.17 -1.55
C SER A 414 -11.19 -28.67 -1.73
N ASP A 415 -11.89 -29.28 -0.78
CA ASP A 415 -12.31 -30.69 -0.86
C ASP A 415 -13.56 -30.91 -1.74
N GLU A 416 -14.06 -32.16 -1.79
CA GLU A 416 -15.26 -32.53 -2.56
C GLU A 416 -16.56 -31.89 -2.02
N GLU A 417 -16.58 -31.45 -0.76
CA GLU A 417 -17.72 -30.78 -0.12
C GLU A 417 -17.66 -29.25 -0.26
N GLY A 418 -16.57 -28.73 -0.86
CA GLY A 418 -16.30 -27.31 -1.04
C GLY A 418 -15.72 -26.63 0.20
N GLU A 419 -15.18 -27.40 1.15
CA GLU A 419 -14.43 -26.86 2.29
C GLU A 419 -13.03 -26.47 1.85
N HIS A 420 -12.64 -25.23 2.12
CA HIS A 420 -11.32 -24.69 1.80
C HIS A 420 -10.23 -25.33 2.69
N LEU A 421 -9.27 -26.01 2.06
CA LEU A 421 -8.21 -26.77 2.72
C LEU A 421 -6.91 -25.99 2.86
N ASP A 422 -6.47 -25.32 1.79
CA ASP A 422 -5.18 -24.63 1.74
C ASP A 422 -5.12 -23.60 0.61
N ASN A 423 -4.15 -22.67 0.63
CA ASN A 423 -3.87 -21.77 -0.49
C ASN A 423 -2.35 -21.68 -0.77
N ALA A 424 -1.99 -21.48 -2.04
CA ALA A 424 -0.61 -21.35 -2.48
C ALA A 424 -0.46 -20.20 -3.48
N THR A 425 0.71 -19.58 -3.50
CA THR A 425 1.07 -18.59 -4.52
C THR A 425 1.99 -19.25 -5.54
N THR A 426 1.72 -19.01 -6.82
CA THR A 426 2.52 -19.55 -7.93
C THR A 426 3.90 -18.89 -8.01
N ASP A 427 4.89 -19.66 -8.47
CA ASP A 427 6.26 -19.18 -8.70
C ASP A 427 6.46 -18.51 -10.08
N GLU A 428 7.71 -18.16 -10.43
CA GLU A 428 8.06 -17.54 -11.72
C GLU A 428 7.74 -18.43 -12.94
N GLU A 429 7.59 -19.75 -12.75
CA GLU A 429 7.20 -20.72 -13.78
C GLU A 429 5.68 -21.01 -13.72
N GLY A 430 4.93 -20.24 -12.92
CA GLY A 430 3.50 -20.40 -12.71
C GLY A 430 3.14 -21.63 -11.88
N ALA A 431 4.13 -22.31 -11.28
CA ALA A 431 3.93 -23.59 -10.62
C ALA A 431 3.43 -23.42 -9.18
N PHE A 432 2.53 -24.31 -8.76
CA PHE A 432 2.05 -24.43 -7.38
C PHE A 432 2.07 -25.89 -6.92
N SER A 433 2.06 -26.08 -5.60
CA SER A 433 2.04 -27.40 -4.97
C SER A 433 1.33 -27.35 -3.62
N PHE A 434 0.42 -28.29 -3.40
CA PHE A 434 -0.27 -28.50 -2.14
C PHE A 434 0.08 -29.87 -1.57
N PRO A 435 0.64 -29.98 -0.35
CA PRO A 435 0.78 -31.25 0.33
C PRO A 435 -0.60 -31.78 0.79
N ILE A 436 -0.89 -33.07 0.59
CA ILE A 436 -2.23 -33.64 0.80
C ILE A 436 -2.18 -34.93 1.65
N GLU A 437 -3.02 -35.03 2.69
CA GLU A 437 -3.11 -36.23 3.55
C GLU A 437 -3.88 -37.41 2.88
N ASP A 438 -4.95 -37.14 2.12
CA ASP A 438 -5.82 -38.17 1.53
C ASP A 438 -5.69 -38.27 0.00
N GLN A 439 -4.78 -39.14 -0.47
CA GLN A 439 -4.53 -39.34 -1.90
C GLN A 439 -5.70 -39.99 -2.67
N ASP A 440 -6.65 -40.64 -1.98
CA ASP A 440 -7.80 -41.28 -2.61
C ASP A 440 -8.98 -40.30 -2.80
N ALA A 441 -8.88 -39.08 -2.26
CA ALA A 441 -9.89 -38.03 -2.39
C ALA A 441 -9.70 -37.18 -3.67
N THR A 442 -10.75 -36.46 -4.03
CA THR A 442 -10.75 -35.49 -5.14
C THR A 442 -10.87 -34.07 -4.62
N TYR A 443 -10.20 -33.14 -5.30
CA TYR A 443 -10.09 -31.75 -4.89
C TYR A 443 -10.61 -30.79 -5.97
N THR A 444 -10.85 -29.55 -5.57
CA THR A 444 -11.13 -28.43 -6.46
C THR A 444 -10.04 -27.38 -6.28
N LEU A 445 -9.54 -26.85 -7.39
CA LEU A 445 -8.58 -25.75 -7.43
C LEU A 445 -9.24 -24.52 -8.05
N GLU A 446 -9.11 -23.37 -7.41
CA GLU A 446 -9.53 -22.07 -7.94
C GLU A 446 -8.34 -21.12 -7.91
N ALA A 447 -7.95 -20.56 -9.04
CA ALA A 447 -6.86 -19.61 -9.17
C ALA A 447 -7.39 -18.21 -9.46
N SER A 448 -6.72 -17.21 -8.89
CA SER A 448 -6.96 -15.79 -9.14
C SER A 448 -5.64 -15.04 -9.28
N ALA A 449 -5.59 -14.09 -10.20
CA ALA A 449 -4.44 -13.22 -10.43
C ALA A 449 -4.92 -11.81 -10.78
N ASP A 450 -4.13 -10.79 -10.45
CA ASP A 450 -4.42 -9.42 -10.86
C ASP A 450 -4.42 -9.30 -12.39
N GLY A 451 -5.46 -8.66 -12.95
CA GLY A 451 -5.62 -8.53 -14.40
C GLY A 451 -6.30 -9.73 -15.09
N TYR A 452 -6.68 -10.76 -14.34
CA TYR A 452 -7.31 -11.97 -14.87
C TYR A 452 -8.66 -12.26 -14.22
N ASP A 453 -9.60 -12.81 -14.99
CA ASP A 453 -10.79 -13.43 -14.43
C ASP A 453 -10.43 -14.75 -13.73
N PRO A 454 -11.02 -15.07 -12.56
CA PRO A 454 -10.70 -16.28 -11.82
C PRO A 454 -11.14 -17.54 -12.56
N GLY A 455 -10.34 -18.60 -12.47
CA GLY A 455 -10.53 -19.87 -13.17
C GLY A 455 -10.20 -21.06 -12.28
N GLY A 456 -10.63 -22.26 -12.64
CA GLY A 456 -10.44 -23.43 -11.76
C GLY A 456 -10.69 -24.78 -12.42
N VAL A 457 -10.28 -25.83 -11.71
CA VAL A 457 -10.41 -27.23 -12.12
C VAL A 457 -11.05 -28.03 -10.98
N GLU A 458 -12.06 -28.82 -11.31
CA GLU A 458 -12.74 -29.75 -10.39
C GLU A 458 -12.27 -31.19 -10.62
N GLU A 459 -12.51 -32.07 -9.64
CA GLU A 459 -12.15 -33.50 -9.69
C GLU A 459 -10.63 -33.76 -9.79
N VAL A 460 -9.82 -32.89 -9.19
CA VAL A 460 -8.35 -32.96 -9.18
C VAL A 460 -7.87 -34.10 -8.29
N THR A 461 -6.82 -34.82 -8.72
CA THR A 461 -6.21 -35.94 -7.97
C THR A 461 -4.70 -35.74 -7.83
N THR A 462 -4.04 -36.56 -7.01
CA THR A 462 -2.58 -36.49 -6.80
C THR A 462 -1.76 -37.19 -7.89
N ASP A 463 -2.39 -37.93 -8.80
CA ASP A 463 -1.71 -38.73 -9.84
C ASP A 463 -1.26 -37.91 -11.06
N GLU A 464 -1.86 -36.73 -11.28
CA GLU A 464 -1.64 -35.90 -12.46
C GLU A 464 -1.38 -34.44 -12.06
N SER A 465 -0.56 -33.74 -12.84
CA SER A 465 -0.33 -32.31 -12.67
C SER A 465 -1.40 -31.55 -13.46
N GLU A 466 -2.05 -30.60 -12.80
CA GLU A 466 -3.12 -29.81 -13.41
C GLU A 466 -2.60 -28.55 -14.08
N THR A 467 -3.36 -28.04 -15.05
CA THR A 467 -3.12 -26.72 -15.66
C THR A 467 -4.40 -25.90 -15.54
N ILE A 468 -4.28 -24.74 -14.89
CA ILE A 468 -5.38 -23.77 -14.75
C ILE A 468 -5.12 -22.66 -15.75
N GLU A 469 -6.06 -22.46 -16.67
CA GLU A 469 -6.02 -21.40 -17.67
C GLU A 469 -6.85 -20.21 -17.16
N LEU A 470 -6.25 -19.02 -17.09
CA LEU A 470 -6.94 -17.78 -16.74
C LEU A 470 -7.11 -16.90 -17.97
N GLU A 471 -8.28 -16.27 -18.11
CA GLU A 471 -8.56 -15.32 -19.19
C GLU A 471 -8.30 -13.89 -18.68
N GLU A 472 -7.64 -13.05 -19.48
CA GLU A 472 -7.42 -11.65 -19.13
C GLU A 472 -8.76 -10.92 -18.92
N SER A 473 -8.80 -10.13 -17.86
CA SER A 473 -9.94 -9.28 -17.55
C SER A 473 -10.00 -8.10 -18.51
N THR A 474 -10.87 -8.19 -19.52
CA THR A 474 -11.07 -7.11 -20.49
C THR A 474 -12.41 -6.38 -20.32
N THR A 475 -12.47 -5.19 -20.91
CA THR A 475 -13.59 -4.27 -20.99
C THR A 475 -13.74 -3.82 -22.44
N ALA A 476 -14.95 -3.85 -22.98
CA ALA A 476 -15.26 -3.20 -24.24
C ALA A 476 -15.56 -1.71 -24.02
N LEU A 477 -14.68 -0.83 -24.49
CA LEU A 477 -14.95 0.60 -24.59
C LEU A 477 -15.67 0.87 -25.91
N GLU A 478 -16.92 1.31 -25.84
CA GLU A 478 -17.74 1.60 -27.02
C GLU A 478 -18.39 2.98 -26.93
N GLY A 479 -18.76 3.54 -28.08
CA GLY A 479 -19.48 4.81 -28.12
C GLY A 479 -19.53 5.42 -29.50
N THR A 480 -19.86 6.71 -29.56
CA THR A 480 -19.95 7.47 -30.80
C THR A 480 -19.12 8.75 -30.79
N VAL A 481 -18.58 9.11 -31.96
CA VAL A 481 -17.90 10.40 -32.18
C VAL A 481 -18.74 11.25 -33.13
N ARG A 482 -19.04 12.50 -32.73
CA ARG A 482 -19.93 13.42 -33.45
C ARG A 482 -19.34 14.83 -33.54
N ASP A 483 -19.75 15.57 -34.56
CA ASP A 483 -19.52 17.00 -34.67
C ASP A 483 -20.36 17.74 -33.61
N SER A 484 -19.72 18.63 -32.84
CA SER A 484 -20.36 19.39 -31.77
C SER A 484 -21.38 20.44 -32.26
N ASP A 485 -21.25 20.94 -33.50
CA ASP A 485 -22.10 22.01 -34.05
C ASP A 485 -23.43 21.45 -34.57
N ASP A 486 -23.38 20.39 -35.39
CA ASP A 486 -24.54 19.85 -36.09
C ASP A 486 -24.96 18.43 -35.68
N GLY A 487 -24.13 17.74 -34.89
CA GLY A 487 -24.36 16.38 -34.40
C GLY A 487 -24.20 15.29 -35.46
N GLU A 488 -23.66 15.61 -36.64
CA GLU A 488 -23.34 14.63 -37.67
C GLU A 488 -22.25 13.65 -37.17
N PRO A 489 -22.36 12.35 -37.48
CA PRO A 489 -21.36 11.38 -37.08
C PRO A 489 -20.04 11.57 -37.84
N ILE A 490 -18.91 11.42 -37.16
CA ILE A 490 -17.58 11.54 -37.74
C ILE A 490 -17.05 10.15 -38.12
N ASP A 491 -16.87 9.90 -39.41
CA ASP A 491 -16.30 8.65 -39.98
C ASP A 491 -14.76 8.71 -39.99
N GLY A 492 -14.10 7.65 -39.54
CA GLY A 492 -12.64 7.56 -39.55
C GLY A 492 -11.93 8.43 -38.50
N ALA A 493 -12.61 8.84 -37.43
CA ALA A 493 -11.94 9.40 -36.25
C ALA A 493 -11.10 8.30 -35.59
N THR A 494 -9.86 8.60 -35.24
CA THR A 494 -8.94 7.68 -34.56
C THR A 494 -9.08 7.86 -33.05
N ILE A 495 -9.39 6.78 -32.36
CA ILE A 495 -9.51 6.72 -30.90
C ILE A 495 -8.29 5.97 -30.40
N THR A 496 -7.51 6.59 -29.52
CA THR A 496 -6.31 6.02 -28.92
C THR A 496 -6.47 6.00 -27.40
N ALA A 497 -6.49 4.83 -26.79
CA ALA A 497 -6.46 4.67 -25.35
C ALA A 497 -5.01 4.37 -24.91
N GLU A 498 -4.44 5.22 -24.06
CA GLU A 498 -3.12 5.05 -23.45
C GLU A 498 -3.28 4.74 -21.95
N ASP A 499 -2.62 3.68 -21.47
CA ASP A 499 -2.63 3.32 -20.04
C ASP A 499 -1.52 4.06 -19.24
N ASP A 500 -1.45 3.80 -17.93
CA ASP A 500 -0.42 4.38 -17.05
C ASP A 500 1.02 3.93 -17.38
N ALA A 501 1.18 2.80 -18.08
CA ALA A 501 2.48 2.27 -18.53
C ALA A 501 2.93 2.92 -19.85
N GLY A 502 2.01 3.57 -20.56
CA GLY A 502 2.21 4.17 -21.88
C GLY A 502 1.96 3.18 -23.04
N ASP A 503 1.31 2.06 -22.77
CA ASP A 503 0.86 1.12 -23.79
C ASP A 503 -0.44 1.64 -24.42
N THR A 504 -0.51 1.57 -25.76
CA THR A 504 -1.58 2.22 -26.54
C THR A 504 -2.36 1.21 -27.35
N GLN A 505 -3.69 1.32 -27.29
CA GLN A 505 -4.60 0.62 -28.18
C GLN A 505 -5.41 1.60 -29.01
N THR A 506 -5.67 1.27 -30.28
CA THR A 506 -6.28 2.21 -31.24
C THR A 506 -7.38 1.57 -32.07
N THR A 507 -8.45 2.32 -32.32
CA THR A 507 -9.53 1.95 -33.26
C THR A 507 -9.97 3.17 -34.07
N GLU A 508 -10.74 2.94 -35.14
CA GLU A 508 -11.31 4.01 -35.97
C GLU A 508 -12.84 3.93 -35.96
N THR A 509 -13.52 5.08 -36.00
CA THR A 509 -14.99 5.11 -36.09
C THR A 509 -15.50 4.63 -37.44
N ASP A 510 -16.68 4.01 -37.42
CA ASP A 510 -17.43 3.64 -38.62
C ASP A 510 -18.19 4.82 -39.25
N ALA A 511 -18.87 4.56 -40.37
CA ALA A 511 -19.63 5.59 -41.11
C ALA A 511 -20.86 6.16 -40.36
N ASN A 512 -21.21 5.59 -39.21
CA ASN A 512 -22.22 6.14 -38.30
C ASN A 512 -21.60 6.76 -37.04
N GLY A 513 -20.28 6.89 -37.00
CA GLY A 513 -19.50 7.44 -35.89
C GLY A 513 -19.27 6.46 -34.75
N ASN A 514 -19.65 5.17 -34.87
CA ASN A 514 -19.49 4.23 -33.77
C ASN A 514 -18.06 3.71 -33.71
N TYR A 515 -17.55 3.48 -32.51
CA TYR A 515 -16.28 2.78 -32.27
C TYR A 515 -16.45 1.72 -31.18
N GLU A 516 -15.56 0.74 -31.20
CA GLU A 516 -15.44 -0.32 -30.19
C GLU A 516 -13.94 -0.65 -30.06
N LEU A 517 -13.45 -0.74 -28.82
CA LEU A 517 -12.07 -1.03 -28.48
C LEU A 517 -12.05 -1.96 -27.26
N GLU A 518 -11.36 -3.09 -27.35
CA GLU A 518 -11.19 -4.02 -26.23
C GLU A 518 -9.96 -3.59 -25.42
N LEU A 519 -10.15 -3.34 -24.12
CA LEU A 519 -9.13 -2.83 -23.21
C LEU A 519 -9.00 -3.75 -22.02
N GLU A 520 -7.80 -3.91 -21.46
CA GLU A 520 -7.65 -4.51 -20.13
C GLU A 520 -8.33 -3.62 -19.08
N ARG A 521 -8.82 -4.21 -17.98
CA ARG A 521 -9.41 -3.41 -16.91
C ARG A 521 -8.38 -2.46 -16.28
N GLY A 522 -8.68 -1.16 -16.27
CA GLY A 522 -7.70 -0.15 -15.87
C GLY A 522 -8.17 1.30 -16.08
N GLN A 523 -7.26 2.25 -15.87
CA GLN A 523 -7.49 3.66 -16.17
C GLN A 523 -6.72 4.04 -17.45
N TYR A 524 -7.39 4.73 -18.35
CA TYR A 524 -6.84 5.15 -19.64
C TYR A 524 -7.02 6.66 -19.84
N GLU A 525 -6.06 7.27 -20.54
CA GLU A 525 -6.20 8.57 -21.19
C GLU A 525 -6.58 8.31 -22.66
N VAL A 526 -7.81 8.64 -23.04
CA VAL A 526 -8.37 8.40 -24.36
C VAL A 526 -8.30 9.67 -25.18
N THR A 527 -7.53 9.62 -26.27
CA THR A 527 -7.39 10.70 -27.24
C THR A 527 -8.22 10.38 -28.49
N THR A 528 -9.07 11.32 -28.90
CA THR A 528 -9.89 11.22 -30.10
C THR A 528 -9.45 12.28 -31.11
N ASP A 529 -9.02 11.85 -32.30
CA ASP A 529 -8.50 12.71 -33.36
C ASP A 529 -9.21 12.48 -34.68
N ALA A 530 -9.52 13.54 -35.44
CA ALA A 530 -10.10 13.46 -36.76
C ALA A 530 -9.64 14.63 -37.66
N ASP A 531 -9.46 14.36 -38.95
CA ASP A 531 -9.03 15.38 -39.92
C ASP A 531 -10.05 16.53 -40.00
N GLY A 532 -9.58 17.76 -39.78
CA GLY A 532 -10.42 18.96 -39.76
C GLY A 532 -11.18 19.18 -38.46
N PHE A 533 -10.89 18.43 -37.39
CA PHE A 533 -11.47 18.59 -36.07
C PHE A 533 -10.40 18.84 -35.00
N MET A 534 -10.78 19.47 -33.90
CA MET A 534 -9.95 19.58 -32.71
C MET A 534 -9.82 18.22 -32.04
N THR A 535 -8.61 17.87 -31.61
CA THR A 535 -8.35 16.68 -30.79
C THR A 535 -9.01 16.85 -29.43
N ASP A 536 -9.65 15.79 -28.93
CA ASP A 536 -10.22 15.73 -27.57
C ASP A 536 -9.51 14.65 -26.74
N GLU A 537 -9.33 14.90 -25.44
CA GLU A 537 -8.64 14.02 -24.50
C GLU A 537 -9.50 13.84 -23.22
N GLU A 538 -9.95 12.62 -22.94
CA GLU A 538 -10.69 12.31 -21.69
C GLU A 538 -10.08 11.12 -20.94
N SER A 539 -10.23 11.12 -19.60
CA SER A 539 -9.83 9.98 -18.77
C SER A 539 -11.00 9.03 -18.57
N VAL A 540 -10.81 7.76 -18.93
CA VAL A 540 -11.82 6.70 -18.85
C VAL A 540 -11.34 5.61 -17.88
N VAL A 541 -12.26 5.05 -17.10
CA VAL A 541 -12.01 3.90 -16.22
C VAL A 541 -12.73 2.69 -16.81
N ALA A 542 -11.96 1.68 -17.21
CA ALA A 542 -12.42 0.40 -17.70
C ALA A 542 -12.55 -0.59 -16.53
N ASP A 543 -13.64 -0.52 -15.77
CA ASP A 543 -13.89 -1.40 -14.61
C ASP A 543 -15.18 -2.25 -14.74
N GLU A 544 -15.92 -2.08 -15.83
CA GLU A 544 -17.12 -2.85 -16.17
C GLU A 544 -16.87 -3.69 -17.44
N ASP A 545 -17.73 -4.67 -17.75
CA ASP A 545 -17.58 -5.47 -18.97
C ASP A 545 -17.70 -4.62 -20.24
N VAL A 546 -18.52 -3.55 -20.17
CA VAL A 546 -18.74 -2.58 -21.25
C VAL A 546 -18.78 -1.19 -20.64
N VAL A 547 -18.01 -0.27 -21.19
CA VAL A 547 -18.01 1.15 -20.83
C VAL A 547 -18.44 1.96 -22.05
N GLU A 548 -19.52 2.73 -21.90
CA GLU A 548 -20.02 3.63 -22.95
C GLU A 548 -19.40 5.03 -22.78
N GLN A 549 -18.65 5.52 -23.77
CA GLN A 549 -18.09 6.87 -23.80
C GLN A 549 -18.31 7.53 -25.16
N ASP A 550 -19.11 8.59 -25.21
CA ASP A 550 -19.30 9.40 -26.41
C ASP A 550 -18.30 10.57 -26.45
N PHE A 551 -17.90 10.98 -27.65
CA PHE A 551 -17.05 12.14 -27.90
C PHE A 551 -17.73 13.13 -28.85
N GLU A 552 -17.60 14.42 -28.57
CA GLU A 552 -18.04 15.51 -29.43
C GLU A 552 -16.82 16.36 -29.81
N LEU A 553 -16.49 16.45 -31.10
CA LEU A 553 -15.35 17.22 -31.57
C LEU A 553 -15.80 18.53 -32.22
N ASP A 554 -15.10 19.62 -31.90
CA ASP A 554 -15.28 20.90 -32.57
C ASP A 554 -14.56 20.90 -33.93
N ALA A 555 -15.27 21.19 -35.01
CA ALA A 555 -14.65 21.35 -36.33
C ALA A 555 -13.70 22.55 -36.35
N GLN A 556 -12.55 22.39 -37.01
CA GLN A 556 -11.58 23.46 -37.21
C GLN A 556 -12.09 24.46 -38.25
N ALA A 557 -11.76 25.74 -38.05
CA ALA A 557 -12.12 26.83 -38.94
C ALA A 557 -11.09 27.01 -40.07
N SER A 558 -11.49 27.78 -41.08
CA SER A 558 -10.60 28.25 -42.15
C SER A 558 -10.84 29.74 -42.43
N TRP A 559 -9.79 30.42 -42.88
CA TRP A 559 -9.89 31.83 -43.25
C TRP A 559 -9.12 32.10 -44.53
N ARG A 560 -9.84 32.55 -45.57
CA ARG A 560 -9.23 33.04 -46.80
C ARG A 560 -9.63 34.47 -47.09
N GLY A 561 -8.83 35.17 -47.87
CA GLY A 561 -9.15 36.53 -48.30
C GLY A 561 -8.05 37.17 -49.12
N THR A 562 -8.17 38.48 -49.33
CA THR A 562 -7.11 39.29 -49.93
C THR A 562 -6.70 40.43 -49.01
N VAL A 563 -5.43 40.80 -49.06
CA VAL A 563 -4.91 42.01 -48.42
C VAL A 563 -5.04 43.16 -49.43
N VAL A 564 -5.73 44.23 -49.06
CA VAL A 564 -6.03 45.38 -49.92
C VAL A 564 -5.67 46.72 -49.27
N GLU A 565 -5.50 47.77 -50.07
CA GLU A 565 -5.32 49.14 -49.56
C GLU A 565 -6.65 49.71 -49.01
N GLU A 566 -6.61 50.30 -47.81
CA GLU A 566 -7.78 50.90 -47.18
C GLU A 566 -8.39 52.00 -48.08
N GLY A 567 -9.63 51.78 -48.51
CA GLY A 567 -10.36 52.71 -49.39
C GLY A 567 -10.18 52.47 -50.88
N ASP A 568 -9.38 51.47 -51.30
CA ASP A 568 -9.32 50.98 -52.69
C ASP A 568 -9.20 49.44 -52.74
N GLU A 569 -10.35 48.77 -52.68
CA GLU A 569 -10.46 47.30 -52.75
C GLU A 569 -9.92 46.70 -54.06
N SER A 570 -9.63 47.51 -55.09
CA SER A 570 -9.01 47.03 -56.34
C SER A 570 -7.48 46.98 -56.27
N GLN A 571 -6.88 47.59 -55.25
CA GLN A 571 -5.43 47.59 -55.04
C GLN A 571 -5.06 46.52 -54.03
N THR A 572 -4.69 45.33 -54.53
CA THR A 572 -4.21 44.23 -53.70
C THR A 572 -2.74 44.41 -53.31
N LEU A 573 -2.39 43.88 -52.14
CA LEU A 573 -1.10 44.08 -51.48
C LEU A 573 -0.40 42.73 -51.31
N ASN A 574 0.57 42.47 -52.19
CA ASN A 574 1.50 41.35 -52.07
C ASN A 574 2.51 41.54 -50.94
N GLY A 575 2.89 40.45 -50.27
CA GLY A 575 3.99 40.44 -49.31
C GLY A 575 3.67 41.09 -47.97
N ALA A 576 2.40 41.10 -47.55
CA ALA A 576 2.03 41.38 -46.18
C ALA A 576 2.17 40.10 -45.35
N GLU A 577 2.92 40.16 -44.25
CA GLU A 577 3.07 39.03 -43.33
C GLU A 577 1.89 39.04 -42.35
N ILE A 578 1.12 37.95 -42.33
CA ILE A 578 -0.07 37.77 -41.50
C ILE A 578 0.26 36.70 -40.48
N THR A 579 0.21 37.06 -39.19
CA THR A 579 0.49 36.15 -38.07
C THR A 579 -0.78 36.04 -37.23
N LEU A 580 -1.22 34.82 -37.01
CA LEU A 580 -2.32 34.47 -36.12
C LEU A 580 -1.76 34.02 -34.77
N LEU A 581 -2.28 34.60 -33.69
CA LEU A 581 -1.89 34.28 -32.33
C LEU A 581 -3.10 33.88 -31.48
N VAL A 582 -2.94 32.83 -30.68
CA VAL A 582 -3.88 32.44 -29.61
C VAL A 582 -3.13 32.57 -28.30
N ASN A 583 -3.72 33.26 -27.32
CA ASN A 583 -3.09 33.54 -26.02
C ASN A 583 -1.68 34.18 -26.08
N GLY A 584 -1.36 34.86 -27.20
CA GLY A 584 -0.06 35.49 -27.45
C GLY A 584 1.01 34.56 -28.03
N GLU A 585 0.66 33.32 -28.36
CA GLU A 585 1.51 32.36 -29.05
C GLU A 585 1.12 32.27 -30.52
N THR A 586 2.10 32.30 -31.42
CA THR A 586 1.87 32.17 -32.86
C THR A 586 1.38 30.76 -33.20
N VAL A 587 0.19 30.66 -33.77
CA VAL A 587 -0.43 29.38 -34.19
C VAL A 587 -0.37 29.17 -35.70
N ALA A 588 -0.37 30.26 -36.49
CA ALA A 588 -0.20 30.18 -37.93
C ALA A 588 0.40 31.48 -38.50
N GLU A 589 1.12 31.35 -39.61
CA GLU A 589 1.72 32.47 -40.33
C GLU A 589 1.59 32.28 -41.83
N GLU A 590 1.26 33.35 -42.53
CA GLU A 590 1.18 33.34 -43.98
C GLU A 590 1.68 34.68 -44.54
N THR A 591 2.01 34.70 -45.83
CA THR A 591 2.37 35.92 -46.54
C THR A 591 1.50 36.07 -47.75
N SER A 592 0.86 37.23 -47.90
CA SER A 592 -0.03 37.47 -49.04
C SER A 592 0.69 37.33 -50.37
N ASP A 593 0.04 36.64 -51.30
CA ASP A 593 0.65 36.21 -52.55
C ASP A 593 0.70 37.32 -53.63
N GLY A 594 1.06 36.98 -54.87
CA GLY A 594 1.20 37.94 -55.97
C GLY A 594 -0.06 38.71 -56.33
N ASP A 595 -1.23 38.12 -56.05
CA ASP A 595 -2.54 38.71 -56.21
C ASP A 595 -3.09 39.25 -54.88
N GLY A 596 -2.32 39.13 -53.80
CA GLY A 596 -2.64 39.57 -52.44
C GLY A 596 -3.47 38.57 -51.65
N GLU A 597 -3.64 37.35 -52.15
CA GLU A 597 -4.43 36.28 -51.54
C GLU A 597 -3.71 35.65 -50.35
N PHE A 598 -4.48 35.16 -49.38
CA PHE A 598 -4.02 34.35 -48.25
C PHE A 598 -5.08 33.28 -47.91
N GLU A 599 -4.66 32.15 -47.35
CA GLU A 599 -5.47 31.02 -46.91
C GLU A 599 -4.87 30.33 -45.66
N PHE A 600 -5.60 30.43 -44.56
CA PHE A 600 -5.40 29.66 -43.34
C PHE A 600 -6.40 28.51 -43.26
N THR A 601 -5.91 27.32 -42.94
CA THR A 601 -6.71 26.11 -42.68
C THR A 601 -6.39 25.57 -41.28
N ASN A 602 -7.26 24.72 -40.74
CA ASN A 602 -7.06 24.03 -39.47
C ASN A 602 -6.88 25.02 -38.30
N LEU A 603 -7.72 26.07 -38.27
CA LEU A 603 -7.70 27.08 -37.21
C LEU A 603 -8.57 26.63 -36.04
N ASP A 604 -8.06 26.80 -34.83
CA ASP A 604 -8.85 26.57 -33.62
C ASP A 604 -10.10 27.48 -33.61
N PRO A 605 -11.27 26.99 -33.18
CA PRO A 605 -12.49 27.79 -33.12
C PRO A 605 -12.53 28.69 -31.86
N VAL A 606 -11.57 29.60 -31.78
CA VAL A 606 -11.37 30.52 -30.66
C VAL A 606 -11.04 31.94 -31.14
N GLU A 607 -10.91 32.87 -30.20
CA GLU A 607 -10.44 34.22 -30.46
C GLU A 607 -8.94 34.25 -30.85
N HIS A 608 -8.67 34.71 -32.06
CA HIS A 608 -7.34 34.92 -32.62
C HIS A 608 -6.99 36.41 -32.64
N THR A 609 -5.78 36.74 -32.21
CA THR A 609 -5.15 38.03 -32.55
C THR A 609 -4.47 37.92 -33.90
N VAL A 610 -4.83 38.79 -34.83
CA VAL A 610 -4.23 38.90 -36.14
C VAL A 610 -3.28 40.08 -36.14
N GLU A 611 -1.99 39.82 -36.34
CA GLU A 611 -0.98 40.83 -36.60
C GLU A 611 -0.62 40.84 -38.08
N VAL A 612 -0.63 42.01 -38.72
CA VAL A 612 -0.23 42.18 -40.11
C VAL A 612 0.91 43.18 -40.18
N ARG A 613 2.06 42.71 -40.66
CA ARG A 613 3.35 43.42 -40.57
C ARG A 613 4.10 43.40 -41.91
N GLU A 614 5.18 44.18 -41.93
CA GLU A 614 6.23 44.19 -42.97
C GLU A 614 5.77 44.56 -44.39
N ARG A 615 4.57 45.15 -44.55
CA ARG A 615 4.10 45.67 -45.83
C ARG A 615 4.61 47.10 -46.09
N ALA A 616 5.65 47.23 -46.90
CA ALA A 616 6.26 48.54 -47.20
C ALA A 616 5.25 49.61 -47.69
N GLY A 617 5.26 50.77 -47.03
CA GLY A 617 4.40 51.91 -47.37
C GLY A 617 3.01 51.87 -46.73
N HIS A 618 2.77 50.96 -45.77
CA HIS A 618 1.52 50.80 -45.03
C HIS A 618 1.79 50.67 -43.54
N GLU A 619 0.85 51.13 -42.72
CA GLU A 619 0.88 51.00 -41.27
C GLU A 619 0.65 49.53 -40.85
N ASP A 620 1.34 49.09 -39.79
CA ASP A 620 1.09 47.79 -39.15
C ASP A 620 -0.34 47.73 -38.59
N LYS A 621 -0.98 46.56 -38.65
CA LYS A 621 -2.35 46.37 -38.19
C LYS A 621 -2.47 45.20 -37.21
N ASP A 622 -3.11 45.48 -36.09
CA ASP A 622 -3.49 44.45 -35.11
C ASP A 622 -5.01 44.44 -34.99
N THR A 623 -5.63 43.27 -35.09
CA THR A 623 -7.07 43.07 -34.88
C THR A 623 -7.34 41.73 -34.22
N THR A 624 -8.58 41.54 -33.78
CA THR A 624 -9.02 40.30 -33.17
C THR A 624 -10.16 39.71 -33.99
N ILE A 625 -10.14 38.40 -34.21
CA ILE A 625 -11.17 37.65 -34.93
C ILE A 625 -11.54 36.43 -34.10
N GLU A 626 -12.83 36.24 -33.84
CA GLU A 626 -13.37 35.03 -33.22
C GLU A 626 -13.83 34.09 -34.35
N PHE A 627 -13.34 32.85 -34.31
CA PHE A 627 -13.78 31.77 -35.21
C PHE A 627 -14.77 30.87 -34.47
N GLU A 628 -15.86 30.51 -35.13
CA GLU A 628 -16.81 29.49 -34.68
C GLU A 628 -16.38 28.11 -35.20
N PRO A 629 -16.79 27.00 -34.55
CA PRO A 629 -16.54 25.65 -35.06
C PRO A 629 -16.93 25.50 -36.53
N GLY A 630 -16.04 24.94 -37.34
CA GLY A 630 -16.23 24.71 -38.78
C GLY A 630 -16.38 25.97 -39.63
N GLN A 631 -16.14 27.17 -39.08
CA GLN A 631 -16.37 28.42 -39.81
C GLN A 631 -15.44 28.54 -41.02
N GLU A 632 -16.02 28.60 -42.22
CA GLU A 632 -15.33 29.05 -43.44
C GLU A 632 -15.45 30.57 -43.58
N ARG A 633 -14.40 31.29 -43.20
CA ARG A 633 -14.36 32.75 -43.28
C ARG A 633 -13.77 33.25 -44.60
N GLU A 634 -14.47 34.18 -45.26
CA GLU A 634 -14.01 34.83 -46.50
C GLU A 634 -14.14 36.35 -46.39
N ASP A 635 -13.11 37.02 -45.87
CA ASP A 635 -13.07 38.47 -45.70
C ASP A 635 -11.66 39.01 -45.98
N ASN A 636 -11.59 40.25 -46.50
CA ASN A 636 -10.34 40.93 -46.81
C ASN A 636 -9.71 41.63 -45.61
N ILE A 637 -8.39 41.75 -45.63
CA ILE A 637 -7.62 42.57 -44.70
C ILE A 637 -7.30 43.91 -45.36
N GLU A 638 -7.83 45.01 -44.83
CA GLU A 638 -7.49 46.36 -45.30
C GLU A 638 -6.30 46.94 -44.52
N LEU A 639 -5.27 47.44 -45.22
CA LEU A 639 -4.12 48.15 -44.64
C LEU A 639 -4.11 49.64 -45.01
N THR A 640 -3.85 50.49 -44.02
CA THR A 640 -3.79 51.94 -44.19
C THR A 640 -2.42 52.35 -44.77
N PRO A 641 -2.35 53.14 -45.85
CA PRO A 641 -1.09 53.63 -46.39
C PRO A 641 -0.43 54.71 -45.50
N ASP A 642 0.91 54.74 -45.45
CA ASP A 642 1.76 55.65 -44.63
C ASP A 642 1.64 57.17 -44.94
#